data_AF-A0A926PGK7-F1
#
_entry.id   AF-A0A926PGK7-F1
#
_cell.length_a   1.000
_cell.length_b   1.000
_cell.length_c   1.000
_cell.angle_alpha   90.00
_cell.angle_beta   90.00
_cell.angle_gamma   90.00
#
_symmetry.space_group_name_H-M   'P 1'
#
loop_
_entity.id
_entity.type
_entity.pdbx_description
1 polymer ?
#
loop_
_entity_poly.entity_id
_entity_poly.type
_entity_poly.pdbx_seq_one_letter_code
_entity_poly.pdbx_strand_id
1 'polypeptide(L)'
;MAYTWRYLKRNCPVCNGVRRDCRENTSTGLIHCRCDEVSSVPGLKFVGQDVLGFNMWAPDTGAEIGYSASLEFQREYRRTKKERQVSRFTHCLSIPERDHQFRLVLQWKATTLTPRHVSHLIEKRQLTTDEINWLVSLGRVRTWEPGIKAPVGIKENLPGISPDGFLLGRPGFTIAALDPDDHITGMQIATLLDDPKYIWLSSAPLGGNGPQLPNGELPLFCWKHPNTPQIKTVILCEGALKSMLVALLLWRTGQHDIAVIGTASAARYGEKTLSDYLKRLGANDIRLMPDAGARANRHIAAANQQTLEWLVQWGYHVTVGEWGQLEDKSQPDFDELLAAFRGDEVQLIHAPDYLAGVEKTAHSFDAMASLLSGIKHQLQKARGRLKAWGFGKKGSIELETSSLAPQETLQYQALDRLTVWSQAIKSGAKFLCDSSATGTGKSFDSGRLHTEQLDCRQIIFATKEHRNPATSTLSEWTHLEARHGGLKCDRFGKRRRVKIGESYSISPNCSRVNTIDALRSLNVSGADCAELICQTCPFLEACRAGAVYGYLSQRREALKSPRIIASPESLPEPIDAMNSNGYDYSQSAIIWDEWSENLRVTQTLTVTQHDINQMRLKLDERASGQYQALKPLLMILAALLSGEIPAPHRKYGWSHAAILEHLPSLPDFLDLEEIEQAIAFEPSLINTTLEYGISLADLPASARKKLTCGDETTAQRVEKEVIKQWIVPFVGILQGNPGALRIRNGLLTVTLPDQRLVRIARAAKANIFLDATGDRAELAALLGISTQQLLCIRQEQPNTDNLELIQVASLGRLGMNRGNSQIRRVEAVVDHIQNNIDPKAAVADFKKFGEPYQDAGIETVLKWWVETRGMNDFEQVTTLILIGTPCRDLGALESEFITRTGRAPSTGTLKVKYPIQVKGVIPEDIQPYFEMEASADLEFRAFVRRRILADIHQAIGRLRAHRRPGEKLIVYFLGDYPLDIPVTLVRASDITAEAADKTERVELAIKAAVEQLQANGQKITTTAIALITGYSQQHISRFRDLLKMLIESPNSQMSKTTQKPQEAQWLVREYLPLVASLPEFEMLQELATLLSVYGRSNFEWIFEATSALTQIAILAKLVLTLPMDSLRQLTSATVLGLNVFSSTSSVPSESTTT
;
A
#
# COMPACT_ATOMS: atom_id res chain seq x y z
N MET A 1 -15.89 -16.47 35.73
CA MET A 1 -16.18 -15.41 36.72
C MET A 1 -17.43 -14.65 36.28
N ALA A 2 -18.31 -14.27 37.22
CA ALA A 2 -19.63 -13.69 36.97
C ALA A 2 -19.59 -12.48 36.00
N TYR A 3 -20.51 -12.45 35.03
CA TYR A 3 -20.59 -11.38 34.03
C TYR A 3 -20.85 -10.04 34.72
N THR A 4 -19.86 -9.15 34.66
CA THR A 4 -19.85 -7.81 35.28
C THR A 4 -20.69 -6.77 34.52
N TRP A 5 -21.46 -7.22 33.52
CA TRP A 5 -22.10 -6.37 32.53
C TRP A 5 -23.57 -6.76 32.34
N ARG A 6 -24.46 -5.79 32.51
CA ARG A 6 -25.88 -5.89 32.21
C ARG A 6 -26.18 -5.11 30.94
N TYR A 7 -26.63 -5.78 29.89
CA TYR A 7 -27.09 -5.08 28.68
C TYR A 7 -28.40 -4.34 28.97
N LEU A 8 -28.43 -3.05 28.71
CA LEU A 8 -29.59 -2.19 28.95
C LEU A 8 -30.62 -2.26 27.82
N LYS A 9 -30.22 -2.73 26.63
CA LYS A 9 -31.07 -2.78 25.43
C LYS A 9 -31.79 -1.43 25.25
N ARG A 10 -33.12 -1.43 25.08
CA ARG A 10 -33.95 -0.22 24.91
C ARG A 10 -34.20 0.58 26.19
N ASN A 11 -33.67 0.14 27.34
CA ASN A 11 -33.89 0.80 28.63
C ASN A 11 -32.68 1.64 29.07
N CYS A 12 -31.86 2.10 28.13
CA CYS A 12 -30.71 2.94 28.45
C CYS A 12 -31.16 4.38 28.76
N PRO A 13 -30.88 4.92 29.97
CA PRO A 13 -31.30 6.28 30.35
C PRO A 13 -30.46 7.39 29.70
N VAL A 14 -29.36 7.05 29.02
CA VAL A 14 -28.51 8.01 28.31
C VAL A 14 -29.03 8.29 26.90
N CYS A 15 -29.43 7.24 26.16
CA CYS A 15 -29.93 7.39 24.79
C CYS A 15 -31.44 7.10 24.67
N ASN A 16 -32.17 7.00 25.79
CA ASN A 16 -33.59 6.65 25.86
C ASN A 16 -34.02 5.50 24.93
N GLY A 17 -33.17 4.47 24.82
CA GLY A 17 -33.47 3.27 24.04
C GLY A 17 -33.27 3.32 22.52
N VAL A 18 -32.70 4.41 21.98
CA VAL A 18 -32.31 4.52 20.55
C VAL A 18 -31.39 3.37 20.12
N ARG A 19 -30.51 2.92 21.02
CA ARG A 19 -29.54 1.85 20.78
C ARG A 19 -29.86 0.60 21.58
N ARG A 20 -29.39 -0.56 21.11
CA ARG A 20 -29.60 -1.87 21.75
C ARG A 20 -28.35 -2.46 22.39
N ASP A 21 -27.18 -1.90 22.12
CA ASP A 21 -25.87 -2.38 22.57
C ASP A 21 -25.33 -1.63 23.80
N CYS A 22 -26.11 -0.70 24.36
CA CYS A 22 -25.80 -0.04 25.62
C CYS A 22 -25.73 -1.07 26.76
N ARG A 23 -24.78 -0.88 27.66
CA ARG A 23 -24.53 -1.79 28.78
C ARG A 23 -24.19 -1.02 30.04
N GLU A 24 -24.50 -1.60 31.17
CA GLU A 24 -24.16 -1.11 32.48
C GLU A 24 -23.16 -2.06 33.12
N ASN A 25 -22.12 -1.52 33.72
CA ASN A 25 -21.25 -2.30 34.56
C ASN A 25 -21.90 -2.47 35.94
N THR A 26 -22.33 -3.68 36.28
CA THR A 26 -23.06 -3.96 37.53
C THR A 26 -22.18 -3.87 38.77
N SER A 27 -20.84 -3.88 38.61
CA SER A 27 -19.91 -3.70 39.73
C SER A 27 -19.57 -2.24 40.02
N THR A 28 -19.67 -1.35 39.03
CA THR A 28 -19.33 0.07 39.20
C THR A 28 -20.53 1.02 39.06
N GLY A 29 -21.70 0.52 38.64
CA GLY A 29 -22.90 1.32 38.36
C GLY A 29 -22.75 2.25 37.15
N LEU A 30 -21.72 2.08 36.32
CA LEU A 30 -21.46 2.95 35.17
C LEU A 30 -22.26 2.50 33.96
N ILE A 31 -22.88 3.45 33.27
CA ILE A 31 -23.63 3.22 32.04
C ILE A 31 -22.75 3.56 30.85
N HIS A 32 -22.54 2.57 29.98
CA HIS A 32 -21.74 2.68 28.77
C HIS A 32 -22.69 2.82 27.57
N CYS A 33 -22.65 3.98 26.94
CA CYS A 33 -23.52 4.37 25.82
C CYS A 33 -22.70 5.11 24.76
N ARG A 34 -22.97 4.91 23.47
CA ARG A 34 -22.33 5.65 22.37
C ARG A 34 -23.20 6.81 21.88
N CYS A 35 -23.86 7.50 22.81
CA CYS A 35 -24.52 8.75 22.47
C CYS A 35 -23.45 9.82 22.25
N ASP A 36 -23.50 10.52 21.12
CA ASP A 36 -22.50 11.50 20.71
C ASP A 36 -22.78 12.91 21.31
N GLU A 37 -23.95 13.12 21.89
CA GLU A 37 -24.27 14.33 22.66
C GLU A 37 -23.63 14.25 24.05
N VAL A 38 -22.58 15.05 24.28
CA VAL A 38 -21.87 15.18 25.57
C VAL A 38 -22.59 16.19 26.49
N SER A 39 -23.67 16.83 26.03
CA SER A 39 -24.45 17.80 26.80
C SER A 39 -25.39 17.11 27.81
N SER A 40 -25.08 17.28 29.09
CA SER A 40 -25.86 16.99 30.32
C SER A 40 -27.14 16.15 30.16
N VAL A 41 -27.01 14.83 30.31
CA VAL A 41 -28.17 13.95 30.54
C VAL A 41 -28.68 14.19 31.98
N PRO A 42 -29.96 14.54 32.20
CA PRO A 42 -30.47 14.84 33.55
C PRO A 42 -30.23 13.69 34.54
N GLY A 43 -29.54 13.97 35.64
CA GLY A 43 -29.23 12.98 36.68
C GLY A 43 -28.04 12.05 36.39
N LEU A 44 -27.29 12.27 35.29
CA LEU A 44 -26.12 11.49 34.92
C LEU A 44 -24.95 12.40 34.48
N LYS A 45 -23.75 12.14 35.01
CA LYS A 45 -22.52 12.86 34.65
C LYS A 45 -21.59 12.01 33.77
N PHE A 46 -20.93 12.64 32.81
CA PHE A 46 -19.94 11.99 31.95
C PHE A 46 -18.62 11.77 32.69
N VAL A 47 -18.06 10.56 32.58
CA VAL A 47 -16.88 10.12 33.33
C VAL A 47 -15.69 9.79 32.42
N GLY A 48 -15.92 9.59 31.12
CA GLY A 48 -14.89 9.25 30.14
C GLY A 48 -15.35 8.21 29.13
N GLN A 49 -14.42 7.66 28.35
CA GLN A 49 -14.73 6.67 27.31
C GLN A 49 -14.00 5.35 27.58
N ASP A 50 -14.66 4.21 27.32
CA ASP A 50 -14.02 2.90 27.44
C ASP A 50 -13.16 2.55 26.21
N VAL A 51 -12.39 1.46 26.31
CA VAL A 51 -11.49 0.97 25.24
C VAL A 51 -12.22 0.54 23.96
N LEU A 52 -13.54 0.33 24.04
CA LEU A 52 -14.40 0.00 22.92
C LEU A 52 -15.12 1.24 22.36
N GLY A 53 -14.79 2.43 22.85
CA GLY A 53 -15.35 3.69 22.38
C GLY A 53 -16.75 4.03 22.91
N PHE A 54 -17.21 3.42 24.02
CA PHE A 54 -18.48 3.83 24.67
C PHE A 54 -18.24 4.96 25.67
N ASN A 55 -19.08 6.00 25.63
CA ASN A 55 -19.12 7.05 26.64
C ASN A 55 -19.68 6.47 27.95
N MET A 56 -19.00 6.73 29.07
CA MET A 56 -19.31 6.22 30.40
C MET A 56 -19.98 7.30 31.24
N TRP A 57 -21.10 6.95 31.87
CA TRP A 57 -21.96 7.86 32.63
C TRP A 57 -22.21 7.32 34.03
N ALA A 58 -22.19 8.19 35.05
CA ALA A 58 -22.47 7.86 36.45
C ALA A 58 -23.67 8.66 36.99
N PRO A 59 -24.42 8.14 37.98
CA PRO A 59 -25.45 8.90 38.69
C PRO A 59 -24.91 10.21 39.26
N ASP A 60 -25.62 11.30 39.01
CA ASP A 60 -25.31 12.63 39.52
C ASP A 60 -26.01 12.85 40.86
N THR A 61 -25.28 12.65 41.97
CA THR A 61 -25.82 12.73 43.34
C THR A 61 -25.77 14.14 43.94
N GLY A 62 -25.42 15.17 43.17
CA GLY A 62 -25.42 16.57 43.63
C GLY A 62 -24.36 16.90 44.68
N ALA A 63 -23.45 15.97 45.02
CA ALA A 63 -22.29 16.26 45.85
C ALA A 63 -21.15 16.80 44.98
N GLU A 64 -20.61 17.97 45.32
CA GLU A 64 -19.30 18.41 44.82
C GLU A 64 -18.26 17.35 45.19
N ILE A 65 -17.91 16.52 44.22
CA ILE A 65 -16.84 15.54 44.40
C ILE A 65 -15.54 16.31 44.22
N GLY A 66 -15.12 16.92 45.33
CA GLY A 66 -13.86 17.63 45.46
C GLY A 66 -12.67 16.76 45.09
N TYR A 67 -11.58 17.44 44.75
CA TYR A 67 -10.27 16.95 44.34
C TYR A 67 -9.73 15.73 45.13
N SER A 68 -10.23 15.47 46.35
CA SER A 68 -9.86 14.34 47.20
C SER A 68 -10.35 12.96 46.68
N ALA A 69 -11.55 12.83 46.13
CA ALA A 69 -12.05 11.53 45.67
C ALA A 69 -11.43 11.08 44.33
N SER A 70 -11.01 12.03 43.50
CA SER A 70 -10.19 11.77 42.30
C SER A 70 -8.78 11.34 42.67
N LEU A 71 -8.23 11.89 43.76
CA LEU A 71 -6.97 11.44 44.35
C LEU A 71 -7.09 10.07 45.01
N GLU A 72 -8.20 9.75 45.67
CA GLU A 72 -8.48 8.41 46.20
C GLU A 72 -8.74 7.42 45.08
N PHE A 73 -9.53 7.76 44.05
CA PHE A 73 -9.70 6.92 42.86
C PHE A 73 -8.39 6.77 42.07
N GLN A 74 -7.54 7.79 41.97
CA GLN A 74 -6.21 7.67 41.38
C GLN A 74 -5.23 6.91 42.27
N ARG A 75 -5.33 7.02 43.60
CA ARG A 75 -4.54 6.23 44.55
C ARG A 75 -4.99 4.78 44.52
N GLU A 76 -6.28 4.52 44.45
CA GLU A 76 -6.93 3.21 44.33
C GLU A 76 -6.75 2.62 42.94
N TYR A 77 -6.68 3.44 41.88
CA TYR A 77 -6.31 3.02 40.52
C TYR A 77 -4.81 2.77 40.40
N ARG A 78 -3.95 3.59 41.03
CA ARG A 78 -2.50 3.32 41.13
C ARG A 78 -2.22 2.14 42.03
N ARG A 79 -3.02 1.93 43.07
CA ARG A 79 -2.98 0.81 44.00
C ARG A 79 -3.52 -0.44 43.33
N THR A 80 -4.62 -0.42 42.58
CA THR A 80 -5.08 -1.53 41.74
C THR A 80 -4.20 -1.76 40.53
N LYS A 81 -3.46 -0.77 40.00
CA LYS A 81 -2.47 -0.96 38.94
C LYS A 81 -1.15 -1.53 39.50
N LYS A 82 -0.74 -1.15 40.71
CA LYS A 82 0.33 -1.80 41.49
C LYS A 82 -0.10 -3.19 41.93
N GLU A 83 -1.32 -3.39 42.41
CA GLU A 83 -1.90 -4.68 42.81
C GLU A 83 -2.17 -5.54 41.59
N ARG A 84 -2.47 -4.99 40.39
CA ARG A 84 -2.51 -5.72 39.11
C ARG A 84 -1.12 -6.02 38.53
N GLN A 85 -0.11 -5.20 38.82
CA GLN A 85 1.30 -5.53 38.53
C GLN A 85 1.77 -6.64 39.47
N VAL A 86 1.53 -6.50 40.77
CA VAL A 86 1.83 -7.49 41.82
C VAL A 86 1.00 -8.77 41.62
N SER A 87 -0.25 -8.68 41.15
CA SER A 87 -1.09 -9.85 40.81
C SER A 87 -0.65 -10.55 39.53
N ARG A 88 -0.10 -9.81 38.55
CA ARG A 88 0.53 -10.40 37.34
C ARG A 88 1.81 -11.17 37.67
N PHE A 89 2.61 -10.71 38.63
CA PHE A 89 3.83 -11.43 39.04
C PHE A 89 3.57 -12.64 39.92
N THR A 90 2.42 -12.72 40.62
CA THR A 90 2.02 -13.91 41.40
C THR A 90 1.56 -15.09 40.52
N HIS A 91 1.24 -14.86 39.24
CA HIS A 91 0.84 -15.90 38.28
C HIS A 91 1.95 -16.27 37.28
N CYS A 92 3.16 -15.67 37.42
CA CYS A 92 4.33 -16.06 36.64
C CYS A 92 4.85 -17.41 37.14
N LEU A 93 5.22 -18.29 36.21
CA LEU A 93 5.87 -19.55 36.54
C LEU A 93 7.22 -19.28 37.24
N SER A 94 7.57 -20.11 38.22
CA SER A 94 8.91 -20.10 38.84
C SER A 94 9.97 -20.45 37.79
N ILE A 95 11.22 -20.05 38.01
CA ILE A 95 12.31 -20.33 37.07
C ILE A 95 12.44 -21.85 36.75
N PRO A 96 12.44 -22.76 37.73
CA PRO A 96 12.51 -24.20 37.45
C PRO A 96 11.31 -24.71 36.64
N GLU A 97 10.12 -24.19 36.92
CA GLU A 97 8.91 -24.59 36.18
C GLU A 97 8.93 -24.01 34.76
N ARG A 98 9.44 -22.79 34.55
CA ARG A 98 9.62 -22.22 33.21
C ARG A 98 10.58 -23.05 32.38
N ASP A 99 11.71 -23.45 32.96
CA ASP A 99 12.68 -24.31 32.29
C ASP A 99 12.06 -25.64 31.88
N HIS A 100 11.38 -26.32 32.81
CA HIS A 100 10.69 -27.57 32.53
C HIS A 100 9.69 -27.44 31.37
N GLN A 101 8.83 -26.41 31.42
CA GLN A 101 7.80 -26.18 30.41
C GLN A 101 8.40 -25.81 29.03
N PHE A 102 9.43 -24.97 28.97
CA PHE A 102 10.12 -24.68 27.71
C PHE A 102 10.81 -25.93 27.16
N ARG A 103 11.51 -26.72 27.99
CA ARG A 103 12.17 -27.96 27.53
C ARG A 103 11.16 -28.96 26.97
N LEU A 104 9.96 -29.10 27.56
CA LEU A 104 8.88 -29.92 27.00
C LEU A 104 8.46 -29.46 25.60
N VAL A 105 8.33 -28.14 25.37
CA VAL A 105 8.02 -27.60 24.04
C VAL A 105 9.14 -27.88 23.03
N LEU A 106 10.40 -27.80 23.45
CA LEU A 106 11.58 -27.97 22.58
C LEU A 106 11.93 -29.44 22.26
N GLN A 107 11.40 -30.39 23.02
CA GLN A 107 11.48 -31.83 22.72
C GLN A 107 10.51 -32.24 21.60
N TRP A 108 9.56 -31.37 21.26
CA TRP A 108 8.52 -31.70 20.30
C TRP A 108 8.99 -31.61 18.85
N LYS A 109 8.63 -32.60 18.01
CA LYS A 109 9.09 -32.72 16.62
C LYS A 109 8.77 -31.49 15.77
N ALA A 110 7.68 -30.77 16.04
CA ALA A 110 7.30 -29.57 15.28
C ALA A 110 8.22 -28.36 15.52
N THR A 111 9.05 -28.37 16.58
CA THR A 111 10.04 -27.32 16.83
C THR A 111 11.45 -27.67 16.32
N THR A 112 11.60 -28.82 15.64
CA THR A 112 12.89 -29.28 15.08
C THR A 112 13.52 -28.20 14.19
N LEU A 113 14.82 -27.97 14.36
CA LEU A 113 15.54 -26.98 13.57
C LEU A 113 15.48 -27.35 12.08
N THR A 114 14.93 -26.48 11.24
CA THR A 114 14.72 -26.79 9.81
C THR A 114 16.02 -26.64 9.03
N PRO A 115 16.18 -27.33 7.88
CA PRO A 115 17.36 -27.16 7.03
C PRO A 115 17.63 -25.71 6.66
N ARG A 116 16.58 -24.90 6.43
CA ARG A 116 16.70 -23.47 6.16
C ARG A 116 17.36 -22.70 7.32
N HIS A 117 16.96 -22.97 8.56
CA HIS A 117 17.57 -22.34 9.73
C HIS A 117 19.00 -22.84 9.98
N VAL A 118 19.27 -24.11 9.69
CA VAL A 118 20.63 -24.67 9.74
C VAL A 118 21.54 -23.96 8.72
N SER A 119 21.13 -23.85 7.45
CA SER A 119 21.89 -23.12 6.42
C SER A 119 22.12 -21.66 6.81
N HIS A 120 21.13 -20.99 7.40
CA HIS A 120 21.31 -19.62 7.88
C HIS A 120 22.39 -19.50 8.96
N LEU A 121 22.39 -20.40 9.95
CA LEU A 121 23.40 -20.41 11.02
C LEU A 121 24.81 -20.76 10.49
N ILE A 122 24.91 -21.62 9.48
CA ILE A 122 26.18 -21.95 8.84
C ILE A 122 26.68 -20.77 7.99
N GLU A 123 25.90 -20.35 6.99
CA GLU A 123 26.35 -19.38 5.97
C GLU A 123 26.48 -17.96 6.50
N LYS A 124 25.59 -17.53 7.39
CA LYS A 124 25.54 -16.14 7.87
C LYS A 124 26.21 -15.96 9.22
N ARG A 125 26.31 -17.02 10.04
CA ARG A 125 26.86 -16.96 11.40
C ARG A 125 28.09 -17.84 11.61
N GLN A 126 28.54 -18.54 10.57
CA GLN A 126 29.78 -19.33 10.57
C GLN A 126 29.83 -20.39 11.69
N LEU A 127 28.67 -20.96 12.05
CA LEU A 127 28.57 -22.08 12.98
C LEU A 127 28.85 -23.40 12.27
N THR A 128 29.51 -24.34 12.95
CA THR A 128 29.69 -25.69 12.43
C THR A 128 28.44 -26.53 12.65
N THR A 129 28.26 -27.58 11.86
CA THR A 129 27.13 -28.51 12.02
C THR A 129 27.13 -29.15 13.41
N ASP A 130 28.30 -29.48 13.97
CA ASP A 130 28.42 -30.08 15.29
C ASP A 130 27.99 -29.12 16.41
N GLU A 131 28.33 -27.84 16.30
CA GLU A 131 27.90 -26.83 17.27
C GLU A 131 26.40 -26.57 17.20
N ILE A 132 25.84 -26.54 16.00
CA ILE A 132 24.38 -26.41 15.82
C ILE A 132 23.69 -27.62 16.46
N ASN A 133 24.17 -28.83 16.19
CA ASN A 133 23.64 -30.06 16.78
C ASN A 133 23.77 -30.06 18.32
N TRP A 134 24.89 -29.55 18.83
CA TRP A 134 25.13 -29.41 20.27
C TRP A 134 24.18 -28.40 20.92
N LEU A 135 24.03 -27.19 20.35
CA LEU A 135 23.04 -26.19 20.79
C LEU A 135 21.62 -26.74 20.72
N VAL A 136 21.32 -27.53 19.70
CA VAL A 136 20.04 -28.23 19.55
C VAL A 136 19.87 -29.25 20.68
N SER A 137 20.88 -30.07 21.01
CA SER A 137 20.79 -31.05 22.10
C SER A 137 20.57 -30.39 23.46
N LEU A 138 21.10 -29.17 23.66
CA LEU A 138 20.96 -28.40 24.89
C LEU A 138 19.64 -27.61 24.98
N GLY A 139 18.84 -27.59 23.90
CA GLY A 139 17.60 -26.81 23.84
C GLY A 139 17.82 -25.30 23.70
N ARG A 140 18.98 -24.87 23.21
CA ARG A 140 19.35 -23.45 23.10
C ARG A 140 18.82 -22.79 21.82
N VAL A 141 18.63 -23.58 20.76
CA VAL A 141 18.04 -23.14 19.48
C VAL A 141 17.04 -24.15 18.91
N ARG A 142 15.90 -23.65 18.41
CA ARG A 142 14.83 -24.44 17.76
C ARG A 142 14.11 -23.62 16.70
N THR A 143 13.45 -24.29 15.74
CA THR A 143 12.49 -23.60 14.87
C THR A 143 11.23 -23.28 15.67
N TRP A 144 10.65 -22.11 15.44
CA TRP A 144 9.42 -21.69 16.08
C TRP A 144 8.41 -21.22 15.04
N GLU A 145 7.27 -21.89 15.01
CA GLU A 145 6.17 -21.60 14.09
C GLU A 145 4.88 -21.35 14.89
N PRO A 146 4.32 -20.13 14.87
CA PRO A 146 3.11 -19.80 15.60
C PRO A 146 1.87 -20.47 14.97
N GLY A 147 0.81 -20.63 15.75
CA GLY A 147 -0.45 -21.24 15.32
C GLY A 147 -0.46 -22.77 15.40
N ILE A 148 0.66 -23.38 15.79
CA ILE A 148 0.76 -24.82 16.05
C ILE A 148 0.29 -25.10 17.49
N LYS A 149 -0.51 -26.15 17.71
CA LYS A 149 -0.96 -26.53 19.06
C LYS A 149 0.18 -27.18 19.86
N ALA A 150 0.48 -26.63 21.04
CA ALA A 150 1.50 -27.16 21.94
C ALA A 150 1.13 -28.59 22.41
N PRO A 151 2.14 -29.43 22.77
CA PRO A 151 1.88 -30.77 23.29
C PRO A 151 1.04 -30.73 24.58
N VAL A 152 0.36 -31.85 24.87
CA VAL A 152 -0.46 -31.99 26.08
C VAL A 152 0.42 -31.83 27.32
N GLY A 153 -0.02 -31.03 28.28
CA GLY A 153 0.69 -30.78 29.55
C GLY A 153 1.42 -29.43 29.62
N ILE A 154 1.47 -28.66 28.53
CA ILE A 154 2.03 -27.30 28.56
C ILE A 154 1.06 -26.34 29.27
N LYS A 155 1.58 -25.59 30.24
CA LYS A 155 0.79 -24.63 31.01
C LYS A 155 0.49 -23.37 30.18
N GLU A 156 -0.78 -22.94 30.23
CA GLU A 156 -1.30 -21.74 29.52
C GLU A 156 -0.63 -20.41 29.94
N ASN A 157 0.01 -20.40 31.11
CA ASN A 157 0.70 -19.23 31.64
C ASN A 157 2.19 -19.18 31.26
N LEU A 158 2.67 -20.08 30.40
CA LEU A 158 4.01 -20.02 29.78
C LEU A 158 4.06 -18.87 28.74
N PRO A 159 5.07 -17.99 28.76
CA PRO A 159 5.20 -16.93 27.75
C PRO A 159 5.33 -17.51 26.35
N GLY A 160 4.49 -17.06 25.42
CA GLY A 160 4.46 -17.55 24.04
C GLY A 160 3.48 -18.69 23.79
N ILE A 161 2.65 -19.07 24.78
CA ILE A 161 1.54 -20.03 24.63
C ILE A 161 0.21 -19.31 24.84
N SER A 162 -0.77 -19.55 23.95
CA SER A 162 -2.12 -19.00 24.10
C SER A 162 -2.90 -19.72 25.19
N PRO A 163 -3.97 -19.10 25.75
CA PRO A 163 -4.88 -19.79 26.66
C PRO A 163 -5.44 -21.10 26.08
N ASP A 164 -5.63 -21.15 24.76
CA ASP A 164 -6.11 -22.34 24.05
C ASP A 164 -4.99 -23.36 23.72
N GLY A 165 -3.76 -23.11 24.20
CA GLY A 165 -2.61 -24.00 24.07
C GLY A 165 -1.88 -23.93 22.72
N PHE A 166 -1.94 -22.82 21.98
CA PHE A 166 -1.22 -22.65 20.70
C PHE A 166 0.06 -21.84 20.88
N LEU A 167 1.08 -22.16 20.08
CA LEU A 167 2.30 -21.37 19.99
C LEU A 167 1.98 -19.97 19.42
N LEU A 168 2.51 -18.93 20.07
CA LEU A 168 2.35 -17.53 19.70
C LEU A 168 3.69 -16.94 19.25
N GLY A 169 3.67 -15.74 18.68
CA GLY A 169 4.86 -15.05 18.19
C GLY A 169 4.87 -14.96 16.66
N ARG A 170 6.04 -15.15 16.06
CA ARG A 170 6.27 -15.09 14.60
C ARG A 170 7.11 -16.29 14.15
N PRO A 171 7.06 -16.66 12.85
CA PRO A 171 7.96 -17.63 12.26
C PRO A 171 9.44 -17.22 12.40
N GLY A 172 10.29 -18.18 12.78
CA GLY A 172 11.73 -17.96 12.91
C GLY A 172 12.42 -19.06 13.70
N PHE A 173 13.61 -18.78 14.22
CA PHE A 173 14.27 -19.66 15.19
C PHE A 173 14.39 -18.98 16.55
N THR A 174 14.19 -19.74 17.62
CA THR A 174 14.30 -19.27 18.99
C THR A 174 15.73 -19.30 19.47
N ILE A 175 16.06 -18.34 20.33
CA ILE A 175 17.29 -18.25 21.10
C ILE A 175 16.86 -18.26 22.57
N ALA A 176 17.28 -19.29 23.31
CA ALA A 176 16.95 -19.44 24.72
C ALA A 176 17.69 -18.39 25.58
N ALA A 177 16.98 -17.70 26.45
CA ALA A 177 17.56 -16.92 27.53
C ALA A 177 17.78 -17.84 28.73
N LEU A 178 19.04 -17.99 29.13
CA LEU A 178 19.46 -18.90 30.19
C LEU A 178 19.89 -18.11 31.42
N ASP A 179 19.66 -18.70 32.59
CA ASP A 179 20.28 -18.25 33.85
C ASP A 179 21.64 -18.96 34.10
N PRO A 180 22.40 -18.56 35.14
CA PRO A 180 23.67 -19.18 35.47
C PRO A 180 23.63 -20.68 35.77
N ASP A 181 22.46 -21.26 36.06
CA ASP A 181 22.30 -22.69 36.31
C ASP A 181 21.75 -23.44 35.08
N ASP A 182 21.84 -22.82 33.89
CA ASP A 182 21.35 -23.35 32.62
C ASP A 182 19.81 -23.54 32.56
N HIS A 183 19.04 -22.87 33.42
CA HIS A 183 17.58 -22.85 33.31
C HIS A 183 17.12 -21.93 32.17
N ILE A 184 16.22 -22.42 31.31
CA ILE A 184 15.55 -21.61 30.28
C ILE A 184 14.54 -20.69 30.96
N THR A 185 14.91 -19.42 31.08
CA THR A 185 14.08 -18.39 31.70
C THR A 185 13.19 -17.68 30.69
N GLY A 186 13.51 -17.69 29.40
CA GLY A 186 12.66 -17.16 28.34
C GLY A 186 13.22 -17.48 26.96
N MET A 187 12.56 -17.05 25.89
CA MET A 187 13.11 -17.16 24.54
C MET A 187 12.79 -15.95 23.67
N GLN A 188 13.73 -15.59 22.81
CA GLN A 188 13.55 -14.58 21.78
C GLN A 188 13.57 -15.25 20.40
N ILE A 189 12.63 -14.89 19.53
CA ILE A 189 12.60 -15.37 18.14
C ILE A 189 13.41 -14.42 17.28
N ALA A 190 14.41 -14.94 16.58
CA ALA A 190 15.01 -14.30 15.41
C ALA A 190 14.09 -14.55 14.21
N THR A 191 13.41 -13.50 13.73
CA THR A 191 12.36 -13.65 12.72
C THR A 191 12.96 -13.74 11.31
N LEU A 192 12.23 -14.39 10.40
CA LEU A 192 12.57 -14.43 8.97
C LEU A 192 12.12 -13.18 8.19
N LEU A 193 11.71 -12.12 8.91
CA LEU A 193 11.16 -10.87 8.36
C LEU A 193 12.09 -9.69 8.70
N ASP A 194 12.07 -8.63 7.88
CA ASP A 194 12.97 -7.49 8.04
C ASP A 194 12.66 -6.60 9.27
N ASP A 195 11.41 -6.60 9.79
CA ASP A 195 11.02 -5.79 10.95
C ASP A 195 9.79 -6.35 11.75
N PRO A 196 9.88 -6.50 13.09
CA PRO A 196 11.08 -6.52 13.93
C PRO A 196 11.94 -7.78 13.73
N LYS A 197 13.26 -7.57 13.65
CA LYS A 197 14.28 -8.63 13.52
C LYS A 197 14.27 -9.64 14.67
N TYR A 198 13.99 -9.18 15.90
CA TYR A 198 13.90 -10.03 17.09
C TYR A 198 12.65 -9.70 17.92
N ILE A 199 11.96 -10.73 18.43
CA ILE A 199 10.79 -10.56 19.31
C ILE A 199 10.83 -11.50 20.51
N TRP A 200 10.40 -11.03 21.68
CA TRP A 200 10.21 -11.91 22.84
C TRP A 200 8.96 -12.78 22.67
N LEU A 201 9.05 -14.04 23.08
CA LEU A 201 7.85 -14.86 23.30
C LEU A 201 6.99 -14.23 24.40
N SER A 202 5.72 -14.00 24.09
CA SER A 202 4.77 -13.33 24.97
C SER A 202 3.34 -13.75 24.63
N SER A 203 2.53 -14.03 25.65
CA SER A 203 1.08 -14.21 25.53
C SER A 203 0.29 -13.02 26.10
N ALA A 204 0.99 -11.95 26.53
CA ALA A 204 0.39 -10.74 27.08
C ALA A 204 -0.67 -10.06 26.19
N PRO A 205 -0.54 -10.01 24.84
CA PRO A 205 -1.58 -9.44 23.98
C PRO A 205 -2.92 -10.17 24.04
N LEU A 206 -2.92 -11.45 24.41
CA LEU A 206 -4.11 -12.29 24.54
C LEU A 206 -4.54 -12.49 26.00
N GLY A 207 -4.06 -11.64 26.91
CA GLY A 207 -4.38 -11.71 28.34
C GLY A 207 -3.51 -12.68 29.15
N GLY A 208 -2.53 -13.35 28.54
CA GLY A 208 -1.56 -14.23 29.19
C GLY A 208 -0.34 -13.50 29.78
N ASN A 209 0.75 -14.25 30.00
CA ASN A 209 1.99 -13.75 30.60
C ASN A 209 2.98 -13.20 29.56
N GLY A 210 3.67 -12.12 29.93
CA GLY A 210 4.79 -11.58 29.15
C GLY A 210 6.12 -12.30 29.46
N PRO A 211 7.22 -11.92 28.80
CA PRO A 211 8.53 -12.55 28.99
C PRO A 211 9.15 -12.29 30.38
N GLN A 212 8.62 -11.31 31.13
CA GLN A 212 9.20 -10.86 32.40
C GLN A 212 9.39 -12.00 33.40
N LEU A 213 10.46 -11.93 34.17
CA LEU A 213 10.76 -12.82 35.29
C LEU A 213 9.89 -12.48 36.51
N PRO A 214 9.82 -13.35 37.54
CA PRO A 214 9.09 -13.05 38.77
C PRO A 214 9.55 -11.76 39.49
N ASN A 215 10.80 -11.32 39.24
CA ASN A 215 11.34 -10.06 39.76
C ASN A 215 10.88 -8.81 38.97
N GLY A 216 10.14 -9.00 37.87
CA GLY A 216 9.59 -7.95 36.99
C GLY A 216 10.49 -7.49 35.86
N GLU A 217 11.75 -7.94 35.81
CA GLU A 217 12.72 -7.60 34.76
C GLU A 217 12.66 -8.59 33.60
N LEU A 218 13.29 -8.24 32.47
CA LEU A 218 13.41 -9.15 31.34
C LEU A 218 14.50 -10.21 31.59
N PRO A 219 14.36 -11.43 31.05
CA PRO A 219 15.43 -12.41 31.06
C PRO A 219 16.70 -11.91 30.38
N LEU A 220 17.87 -12.30 30.89
CA LEU A 220 19.17 -12.09 30.27
C LEU A 220 19.66 -13.37 29.59
N PHE A 221 20.56 -13.25 28.63
CA PHE A 221 21.12 -14.39 27.89
C PHE A 221 22.48 -14.77 28.49
N CYS A 222 22.52 -15.63 29.50
CA CYS A 222 23.77 -16.06 30.13
C CYS A 222 24.31 -17.35 29.49
N TRP A 223 25.49 -17.27 28.87
CA TRP A 223 26.14 -18.40 28.20
C TRP A 223 27.39 -18.80 28.98
N LYS A 224 27.37 -19.98 29.59
CA LYS A 224 28.55 -20.63 30.17
C LYS A 224 28.78 -21.99 29.52
N HIS A 225 30.03 -22.42 29.47
CA HIS A 225 30.36 -23.74 28.96
C HIS A 225 29.94 -24.82 29.99
N PRO A 226 29.23 -25.90 29.60
CA PRO A 226 28.62 -26.84 30.55
C PRO A 226 29.60 -27.57 31.48
N ASN A 227 30.84 -27.75 31.04
CA ASN A 227 31.87 -28.51 31.78
C ASN A 227 32.86 -27.62 32.55
N THR A 228 32.57 -26.32 32.68
CA THR A 228 33.49 -25.38 33.31
C THR A 228 33.36 -25.41 34.84
N PRO A 229 34.46 -25.65 35.58
CA PRO A 229 34.40 -25.73 37.04
C PRO A 229 34.28 -24.36 37.73
N GLN A 230 34.77 -23.28 37.11
CA GLN A 230 34.70 -21.93 37.66
C GLN A 230 34.77 -20.88 36.54
N ILE A 231 33.99 -19.80 36.67
CA ILE A 231 34.03 -18.64 35.78
C ILE A 231 34.95 -17.58 36.39
N LYS A 232 35.98 -17.16 35.64
CA LYS A 232 36.90 -16.09 36.05
C LYS A 232 36.47 -14.72 35.54
N THR A 233 35.96 -14.67 34.31
CA THR A 233 35.60 -13.43 33.62
C THR A 233 34.18 -13.51 33.07
N VAL A 234 33.42 -12.43 33.23
CA VAL A 234 32.11 -12.26 32.60
C VAL A 234 32.18 -11.17 31.54
N ILE A 235 31.74 -11.49 30.32
CA ILE A 235 31.67 -10.56 29.18
C ILE A 235 30.23 -10.10 29.00
N LEU A 236 29.99 -8.80 28.99
CA LEU A 236 28.71 -8.17 28.73
C LEU A 236 28.69 -7.65 27.28
N CYS A 237 27.71 -8.05 26.47
CA CYS A 237 27.55 -7.58 25.09
C CYS A 237 26.08 -7.41 24.69
N GLU A 238 25.80 -6.59 23.68
CA GLU A 238 24.42 -6.36 23.23
C GLU A 238 23.92 -7.50 22.32
N GLY A 239 22.67 -7.93 22.50
CA GLY A 239 21.98 -8.85 21.59
C GLY A 239 21.95 -10.32 22.06
N ALA A 240 20.80 -10.97 21.84
CA ALA A 240 20.60 -12.38 22.16
C ALA A 240 21.45 -13.32 21.30
N LEU A 241 21.42 -13.12 19.97
CA LEU A 241 22.19 -13.96 19.04
C LEU A 241 23.69 -13.68 19.16
N LYS A 242 24.07 -12.40 19.21
CA LYS A 242 25.47 -11.97 19.29
C LYS A 242 26.17 -12.56 20.51
N SER A 243 25.58 -12.44 21.70
CA SER A 243 26.15 -13.02 22.92
C SER A 243 26.37 -14.53 22.86
N MET A 244 25.46 -15.27 22.19
CA MET A 244 25.64 -16.71 21.97
C MET A 244 26.83 -17.01 21.04
N LEU A 245 26.97 -16.22 19.97
CA LEU A 245 28.08 -16.38 19.02
C LEU A 245 29.42 -16.06 19.66
N VAL A 246 29.52 -14.97 20.43
CA VAL A 246 30.73 -14.62 21.19
C VAL A 246 31.15 -15.77 22.09
N ALA A 247 30.20 -16.37 22.83
CA ALA A 247 30.50 -17.50 23.73
C ALA A 247 31.05 -18.70 22.95
N LEU A 248 30.38 -19.11 21.87
CA LEU A 248 30.82 -20.24 21.03
C LEU A 248 32.19 -20.01 20.42
N LEU A 249 32.42 -18.83 19.84
CA LEU A 249 33.69 -18.47 19.20
C LEU A 249 34.85 -18.48 20.20
N LEU A 250 34.64 -18.01 21.42
CA LEU A 250 35.67 -18.08 22.47
C LEU A 250 35.88 -19.52 22.96
N TRP A 251 34.83 -20.32 23.08
CA TRP A 251 34.97 -21.74 23.46
C TRP A 251 35.72 -22.56 22.40
N ARG A 252 35.59 -22.23 21.11
CA ARG A 252 36.40 -22.82 20.03
C ARG A 252 37.90 -22.60 20.25
N THR A 253 38.27 -21.46 20.83
CA THR A 253 39.67 -21.13 21.15
C THR A 253 40.16 -21.70 22.48
N GLY A 254 39.34 -22.52 23.16
CA GLY A 254 39.68 -23.15 24.44
C GLY A 254 39.44 -22.28 25.68
N GLN A 255 38.85 -21.09 25.52
CA GLN A 255 38.54 -20.18 26.64
C GLN A 255 37.23 -20.61 27.32
N HIS A 256 37.28 -21.65 28.15
CA HIS A 256 36.06 -22.20 28.79
C HIS A 256 35.74 -21.55 30.13
N ASP A 257 36.67 -20.82 30.74
CA ASP A 257 36.53 -20.16 32.06
C ASP A 257 35.84 -18.77 32.01
N ILE A 258 35.05 -18.52 30.96
CA ILE A 258 34.30 -17.29 30.76
C ILE A 258 32.78 -17.55 30.74
N ALA A 259 32.00 -16.52 31.09
CA ALA A 259 30.59 -16.46 30.79
C ALA A 259 30.26 -15.21 29.98
N VAL A 260 29.35 -15.32 29.02
CA VAL A 260 28.89 -14.18 28.22
C VAL A 260 27.44 -13.87 28.56
N ILE A 261 27.13 -12.62 28.93
CA ILE A 261 25.77 -12.18 29.23
C ILE A 261 25.31 -11.18 28.18
N GLY A 262 24.23 -11.52 27.48
CA GLY A 262 23.56 -10.67 26.50
C GLY A 262 22.28 -10.02 27.00
N THR A 263 21.88 -8.92 26.35
CA THR A 263 20.57 -8.27 26.52
C THR A 263 19.76 -8.23 25.22
N ALA A 264 18.43 -8.17 25.33
CA ALA A 264 17.54 -8.05 24.18
C ALA A 264 17.38 -6.62 23.63
N SER A 265 17.81 -5.58 24.36
CA SER A 265 17.53 -4.18 24.01
C SER A 265 18.73 -3.26 24.28
N ALA A 266 19.32 -2.62 23.25
CA ALA A 266 20.14 -1.39 23.32
C ALA A 266 21.01 -1.23 24.58
N ALA A 267 21.79 -2.28 24.92
CA ALA A 267 22.65 -2.36 26.10
C ALA A 267 21.99 -2.10 27.49
N ARG A 268 20.69 -2.36 27.66
CA ARG A 268 20.01 -2.22 28.97
C ARG A 268 19.96 -3.55 29.72
N TYR A 269 20.69 -3.61 30.84
CA TYR A 269 20.64 -4.73 31.77
C TYR A 269 19.65 -4.44 32.90
N GLY A 270 18.89 -5.46 33.33
CA GLY A 270 18.07 -5.35 34.54
C GLY A 270 18.96 -5.42 35.78
N GLU A 271 18.87 -4.42 36.66
CA GLU A 271 19.75 -4.29 37.84
C GLU A 271 19.69 -5.54 38.72
N LYS A 272 18.49 -6.03 39.04
CA LYS A 272 18.31 -7.18 39.96
C LYS A 272 18.76 -8.48 39.32
N THR A 273 18.43 -8.67 38.05
CA THR A 273 18.76 -9.89 37.30
C THR A 273 20.26 -9.98 37.04
N LEU A 274 20.90 -8.88 36.66
CA LEU A 274 22.35 -8.84 36.45
C LEU A 274 23.10 -9.08 37.78
N SER A 275 22.68 -8.43 38.87
CA SER A 275 23.30 -8.63 40.19
C SER A 275 23.19 -10.08 40.66
N ASP A 276 22.03 -10.73 40.50
CA ASP A 276 21.85 -12.16 40.80
C ASP A 276 22.76 -13.04 39.95
N TYR A 277 22.82 -12.78 38.64
CA TYR A 277 23.59 -13.62 37.72
C TYR A 277 25.09 -13.56 38.03
N LEU A 278 25.63 -12.36 38.26
CA LEU A 278 27.04 -12.17 38.58
C LEU A 278 27.41 -12.85 39.92
N LYS A 279 26.56 -12.74 40.95
CA LYS A 279 26.78 -13.41 42.23
C LYS A 279 26.83 -14.93 42.10
N ARG A 280 25.95 -15.52 41.29
CA ARG A 280 25.91 -16.97 41.05
C ARG A 280 27.07 -17.47 40.19
N LEU A 281 27.56 -16.64 39.25
CA LEU A 281 28.73 -16.96 38.43
C LEU A 281 30.05 -16.84 39.22
N GLY A 282 30.10 -16.02 40.27
CA GLY A 282 31.25 -15.91 41.18
C GLY A 282 32.50 -15.26 40.57
N ALA A 283 32.37 -14.57 39.44
CA ALA A 283 33.46 -13.89 38.74
C ALA A 283 33.66 -12.46 39.26
N ASN A 284 34.91 -12.06 39.45
CA ASN A 284 35.26 -10.70 39.89
C ASN A 284 35.67 -9.76 38.74
N ASP A 285 36.07 -10.32 37.58
CA ASP A 285 36.45 -9.56 36.38
C ASP A 285 35.27 -9.48 35.40
N ILE A 286 34.81 -8.26 35.10
CA ILE A 286 33.68 -7.99 34.22
C ILE A 286 34.15 -7.12 33.06
N ARG A 287 33.87 -7.54 31.83
CA ARG A 287 34.27 -6.83 30.61
C ARG A 287 33.05 -6.40 29.81
N LEU A 288 32.87 -5.11 29.58
CA LEU A 288 31.83 -4.60 28.69
C LEU A 288 32.38 -4.50 27.26
N MET A 289 31.73 -5.17 26.30
CA MET A 289 32.06 -5.12 24.88
C MET A 289 30.94 -4.37 24.14
N PRO A 290 31.02 -3.04 24.03
CA PRO A 290 29.99 -2.24 23.37
C PRO A 290 30.04 -2.40 21.84
N ASP A 291 28.86 -2.36 21.21
CA ASP A 291 28.70 -2.35 19.74
C ASP A 291 29.36 -1.12 19.09
N ALA A 292 29.60 -1.18 17.78
CA ALA A 292 30.20 -0.08 17.03
C ALA A 292 29.36 1.22 17.10
N GLY A 293 30.03 2.34 17.35
CA GLY A 293 29.44 3.66 17.54
C GLY A 293 28.62 3.83 18.83
N ALA A 294 28.90 3.03 19.87
CA ALA A 294 28.18 3.10 21.15
C ALA A 294 28.27 4.47 21.85
N ARG A 295 29.41 5.19 21.75
CA ARG A 295 29.54 6.55 22.31
C ARG A 295 28.77 7.59 21.48
N ALA A 296 28.68 7.40 20.17
CA ALA A 296 27.95 8.30 19.28
C ALA A 296 26.41 8.24 19.49
N ASN A 297 25.88 7.16 20.08
CA ASN A 297 24.45 7.03 20.39
C ASN A 297 24.17 7.35 21.87
N ARG A 298 23.63 8.55 22.14
CA ARG A 298 23.34 9.04 23.49
C ARG A 298 22.51 8.08 24.36
N HIS A 299 21.58 7.32 23.79
CA HIS A 299 20.76 6.37 24.55
C HIS A 299 21.52 5.10 24.95
N ILE A 300 22.45 4.64 24.11
CA ILE A 300 23.30 3.47 24.37
C ILE A 300 24.43 3.87 25.32
N ALA A 301 25.05 5.03 25.09
CA ALA A 301 26.06 5.61 25.99
C ALA A 301 25.54 5.75 27.42
N ALA A 302 24.32 6.29 27.61
CA ALA A 302 23.69 6.41 28.93
C ALA A 302 23.39 5.04 29.59
N ALA A 303 22.98 4.03 28.81
CA ALA A 303 22.72 2.69 29.34
C ALA A 303 24.01 1.97 29.75
N ASN A 304 25.06 2.09 28.94
CA ASN A 304 26.40 1.59 29.26
C ASN A 304 26.97 2.27 30.50
N GLN A 305 26.86 3.61 30.59
CA GLN A 305 27.27 4.37 31.75
C GLN A 305 26.59 3.86 33.03
N GLN A 306 25.26 3.75 33.02
CA GLN A 306 24.50 3.26 34.17
C GLN A 306 24.94 1.84 34.58
N THR A 307 25.17 0.95 33.61
CA THR A 307 25.63 -0.42 33.88
C THR A 307 27.03 -0.42 34.49
N LEU A 308 27.95 0.38 33.97
CA LEU A 308 29.32 0.50 34.49
C LEU A 308 29.32 1.07 35.92
N GLU A 309 28.51 2.09 36.18
CA GLU A 309 28.34 2.67 37.52
C GLU A 309 27.84 1.62 38.54
N TRP A 310 26.85 0.81 38.18
CA TRP A 310 26.38 -0.29 39.04
C TRP A 310 27.47 -1.31 39.33
N LEU A 311 28.22 -1.75 38.31
CA LEU A 311 29.26 -2.76 38.46
C LEU A 311 30.42 -2.27 39.36
N VAL A 312 30.83 -1.02 39.18
CA VAL A 312 31.84 -0.38 40.03
C VAL A 312 31.30 -0.24 41.47
N GLN A 313 30.05 0.18 41.64
CA GLN A 313 29.43 0.30 42.96
C GLN A 313 29.30 -1.06 43.68
N TRP A 314 29.07 -2.15 42.93
CA TRP A 314 29.02 -3.50 43.47
C TRP A 314 30.41 -4.11 43.77
N GLY A 315 31.49 -3.39 43.46
CA GLY A 315 32.87 -3.78 43.81
C GLY A 315 33.53 -4.73 42.80
N TYR A 316 33.03 -4.84 41.57
CA TYR A 316 33.66 -5.66 40.53
C TYR A 316 34.84 -4.93 39.88
N HIS A 317 35.81 -5.70 39.36
CA HIS A 317 36.83 -5.17 38.46
C HIS A 317 36.24 -5.03 37.05
N VAL A 318 36.12 -3.80 36.55
CA VAL A 318 35.40 -3.52 35.30
C VAL A 318 36.33 -2.93 34.24
N THR A 319 36.38 -3.57 33.08
CA THR A 319 37.07 -3.06 31.88
C THR A 319 36.11 -2.96 30.70
N VAL A 320 36.47 -2.14 29.71
CA VAL A 320 35.72 -1.96 28.46
C VAL A 320 36.62 -2.28 27.28
N GLY A 321 36.13 -3.05 26.30
CA GLY A 321 36.88 -3.35 25.09
C GLY A 321 36.84 -2.21 24.07
N GLU A 322 38.00 -1.87 23.53
CA GLU A 322 38.21 -0.84 22.51
C GLU A 322 39.15 -1.36 21.41
N TRP A 323 38.70 -1.28 20.16
CA TRP A 323 39.44 -1.62 18.95
C TRP A 323 39.25 -0.56 17.85
N GLY A 324 38.90 0.67 18.24
CA GLY A 324 38.59 1.79 17.35
C GLY A 324 37.10 1.95 17.01
N GLN A 325 36.21 1.15 17.61
CA GLN A 325 34.78 1.10 17.31
C GLN A 325 33.92 2.12 18.05
N LEU A 326 34.41 2.73 19.14
CA LEU A 326 33.54 3.48 20.07
C LEU A 326 32.82 4.67 19.41
N GLU A 327 33.45 5.32 18.42
CA GLU A 327 32.91 6.49 17.71
C GLU A 327 32.53 6.23 16.24
N ASP A 328 33.00 5.11 15.67
CA ASP A 328 32.81 4.77 14.26
C ASP A 328 31.87 3.57 14.09
N LYS A 329 30.71 3.80 13.45
CA LYS A 329 29.70 2.76 13.17
C LYS A 329 30.06 1.82 12.02
N SER A 330 31.17 2.08 11.31
CA SER A 330 31.63 1.23 10.21
C SER A 330 32.57 0.11 10.66
N GLN A 331 33.03 0.14 11.92
CA GLN A 331 33.82 -0.92 12.52
C GLN A 331 32.96 -2.17 12.80
N PRO A 332 33.56 -3.37 12.75
CA PRO A 332 32.85 -4.62 13.04
C PRO A 332 32.47 -4.72 14.53
N ASP A 333 31.36 -5.43 14.79
CA ASP A 333 30.94 -5.81 16.13
C ASP A 333 31.84 -6.93 16.70
N PHE A 334 31.79 -7.15 18.02
CA PHE A 334 32.71 -8.08 18.68
C PHE A 334 32.58 -9.54 18.20
N ASP A 335 31.37 -10.01 17.89
CA ASP A 335 31.16 -11.35 17.33
C ASP A 335 31.74 -11.49 15.91
N GLU A 336 31.65 -10.43 15.10
CA GLU A 336 32.23 -10.39 13.75
C GLU A 336 33.76 -10.35 13.78
N LEU A 337 34.32 -9.62 14.74
CA LEU A 337 35.77 -9.52 14.96
C LEU A 337 36.36 -10.85 15.46
N LEU A 338 35.66 -11.55 16.36
CA LEU A 338 36.04 -12.91 16.78
C LEU A 338 35.89 -13.94 15.64
N ALA A 339 34.84 -13.85 14.83
CA ALA A 339 34.65 -14.73 13.67
C ALA A 339 35.76 -14.54 12.62
N ALA A 340 36.31 -13.33 12.50
CA ALA A 340 37.45 -13.01 11.65
C ALA A 340 38.81 -13.38 12.26
N PHE A 341 38.86 -14.03 13.44
CA PHE A 341 40.08 -14.36 14.19
C PHE A 341 40.94 -13.15 14.57
N ARG A 342 40.32 -11.97 14.75
CA ARG A 342 40.98 -10.69 15.07
C ARG A 342 40.80 -10.25 16.53
N GLY A 343 40.44 -11.20 17.42
CA GLY A 343 40.11 -10.94 18.83
C GLY A 343 41.23 -10.28 19.65
N ASP A 344 42.47 -10.42 19.19
CA ASP A 344 43.68 -9.83 19.75
C ASP A 344 43.78 -8.31 19.54
N GLU A 345 42.97 -7.73 18.64
CA GLU A 345 42.90 -6.28 18.43
C GLU A 345 42.17 -5.53 19.56
N VAL A 346 41.45 -6.25 20.43
CA VAL A 346 40.69 -5.64 21.52
C VAL A 346 41.61 -5.22 22.66
N GLN A 347 41.72 -3.91 22.86
CA GLN A 347 42.40 -3.32 24.02
C GLN A 347 41.40 -3.10 25.16
N LEU A 348 41.77 -3.50 26.37
CA LEU A 348 40.92 -3.32 27.56
C LEU A 348 41.28 -2.02 28.27
N ILE A 349 40.35 -1.07 28.29
CA ILE A 349 40.47 0.18 29.04
C ILE A 349 39.70 0.11 30.36
N HIS A 350 40.09 0.88 31.36
CA HIS A 350 39.36 0.91 32.63
C HIS A 350 38.05 1.69 32.50
N ALA A 351 37.03 1.31 33.29
CA ALA A 351 35.72 1.97 33.25
C ALA A 351 35.78 3.51 33.44
N PRO A 352 36.63 4.09 34.32
CA PRO A 352 36.78 5.54 34.41
C PRO A 352 37.33 6.19 33.13
N ASP A 353 38.24 5.55 32.40
CA ASP A 353 38.75 6.06 31.12
C ASP A 353 37.65 6.03 30.05
N TYR A 354 36.82 4.99 30.09
CA TYR A 354 35.65 4.91 29.22
C TYR A 354 34.67 6.06 29.49
N LEU A 355 34.37 6.33 30.77
CA LEU A 355 33.46 7.38 31.22
C LEU A 355 34.04 8.79 30.99
N ALA A 356 35.34 8.99 31.22
CA ALA A 356 36.03 10.25 30.94
C ALA A 356 36.05 10.58 29.43
N GLY A 357 36.07 9.57 28.56
CA GLY A 357 35.87 9.74 27.12
C GLY A 357 34.46 10.20 26.74
N VAL A 358 33.44 9.81 27.51
CA VAL A 358 32.05 10.31 27.36
C VAL A 358 31.94 11.77 27.82
N GLU A 359 32.67 12.16 28.88
CA GLU A 359 32.71 13.53 29.42
C GLU A 359 33.62 14.49 28.62
N LYS A 360 34.73 14.03 28.02
CA LYS A 360 35.63 14.85 27.18
C LYS A 360 34.97 15.32 25.87
N THR A 361 34.06 14.53 25.32
CA THR A 361 33.16 14.97 24.23
C THR A 361 32.11 15.99 24.67
N ALA A 362 31.84 16.11 25.98
CA ALA A 362 30.95 17.13 26.53
C ALA A 362 31.73 18.44 26.82
N HIS A 363 32.87 18.40 27.52
CA HIS A 363 33.42 19.64 28.11
C HIS A 363 34.41 20.48 27.29
N SER A 364 35.05 20.00 26.22
CA SER A 364 35.93 20.87 25.38
C SER A 364 35.25 21.43 24.14
N PHE A 365 34.04 20.96 23.83
CA PHE A 365 33.22 21.47 22.73
C PHE A 365 31.94 22.16 23.21
N ASP A 366 31.42 21.97 24.43
CA ASP A 366 30.09 22.50 24.79
C ASP A 366 29.97 24.04 24.82
N ALA A 367 31.03 24.78 25.14
CA ALA A 367 30.97 26.24 25.14
C ALA A 367 30.97 26.82 23.70
N MET A 368 31.79 26.28 22.80
CA MET A 368 31.85 26.65 21.38
C MET A 368 30.72 26.03 20.55
N ALA A 369 30.29 24.81 20.87
CA ALA A 369 29.18 24.12 20.24
C ALA A 369 27.84 24.68 20.69
N SER A 370 27.70 25.28 21.87
CA SER A 370 26.47 26.00 22.26
C SER A 370 26.22 27.22 21.34
N LEU A 371 27.25 28.04 21.15
CA LEU A 371 27.21 29.24 20.29
C LEU A 371 27.02 28.88 18.81
N LEU A 372 27.79 27.91 18.31
CA LEU A 372 27.66 27.41 16.95
C LEU A 372 26.45 26.48 16.76
N SER A 373 25.86 25.89 17.81
CA SER A 373 24.61 25.12 17.71
C SER A 373 23.44 26.03 17.44
N GLY A 374 23.44 27.29 17.90
CA GLY A 374 22.39 28.25 17.56
C GLY A 374 22.39 28.58 16.06
N ILE A 375 23.57 28.86 15.51
CA ILE A 375 23.77 29.15 14.08
C ILE A 375 23.64 27.88 13.24
N LYS A 376 24.14 26.73 13.71
CA LYS A 376 23.95 25.40 13.12
C LYS A 376 22.50 24.95 13.22
N HIS A 377 21.72 25.36 14.23
CA HIS A 377 20.29 25.04 14.37
C HIS A 377 19.42 25.99 13.53
N GLN A 378 19.83 27.25 13.30
CA GLN A 378 19.22 28.15 12.31
C GLN A 378 19.57 27.74 10.88
N LEU A 379 20.84 27.42 10.60
CA LEU A 379 21.28 26.82 9.34
C LEU A 379 20.76 25.38 9.19
N GLN A 380 20.47 24.61 10.25
CA GLN A 380 19.75 23.32 10.19
C GLN A 380 18.23 23.49 10.19
N LYS A 381 17.69 24.67 10.52
CA LYS A 381 16.28 25.03 10.25
C LYS A 381 16.14 25.43 8.79
N ALA A 382 17.09 26.19 8.24
CA ALA A 382 17.19 26.50 6.81
C ALA A 382 17.54 25.25 5.98
N ARG A 383 18.50 24.44 6.45
CA ARG A 383 18.89 23.14 5.87
C ARG A 383 17.95 22.01 6.26
N GLY A 384 17.07 22.20 7.23
CA GLY A 384 15.96 21.29 7.60
C GLY A 384 14.72 21.56 6.77
N ARG A 385 14.48 22.83 6.44
CA ARG A 385 13.60 23.25 5.34
C ARG A 385 14.13 22.75 3.98
N LEU A 386 15.44 22.63 3.78
CA LEU A 386 16.04 21.99 2.58
C LEU A 386 16.28 20.46 2.71
N LYS A 387 16.33 19.85 3.91
CA LYS A 387 16.43 18.37 4.11
C LYS A 387 15.07 17.69 4.21
N ALA A 388 13.98 18.46 4.28
CA ALA A 388 12.67 17.99 3.82
C ALA A 388 12.74 17.50 2.34
N TRP A 389 13.79 17.86 1.59
CA TRP A 389 14.09 17.36 0.24
C TRP A 389 15.14 16.22 0.22
N GLY A 390 15.12 15.36 1.22
CA GLY A 390 15.52 13.94 1.16
C GLY A 390 16.80 13.56 0.41
N PHE A 391 17.95 13.59 1.08
CA PHE A 391 19.08 12.72 0.73
C PHE A 391 19.81 12.23 2.00
N GLY A 392 19.65 10.94 2.28
CA GLY A 392 20.36 10.16 3.30
C GLY A 392 20.08 8.68 3.06
N LYS A 393 21.11 7.92 2.65
CA LYS A 393 21.04 6.56 2.07
C LYS A 393 20.26 5.55 2.92
N LYS A 394 19.14 5.04 2.38
CA LYS A 394 18.60 3.67 2.55
C LYS A 394 17.63 3.39 1.39
N GLY A 395 17.95 2.35 0.60
CA GLY A 395 17.29 2.02 -0.67
C GLY A 395 17.67 3.01 -1.77
N SER A 396 18.04 2.53 -2.96
CA SER A 396 18.18 3.38 -4.14
C SER A 396 16.85 4.08 -4.39
N ILE A 397 16.76 5.37 -4.06
CA ILE A 397 15.65 6.22 -4.48
C ILE A 397 15.92 6.54 -5.95
N GLU A 398 15.30 5.78 -6.85
CA GLU A 398 15.22 6.18 -8.25
C GLU A 398 14.29 7.39 -8.35
N LEU A 399 14.88 8.53 -8.71
CA LEU A 399 14.14 9.60 -9.35
C LEU A 399 13.89 9.15 -10.79
N GLU A 400 12.64 8.86 -11.11
CA GLU A 400 12.25 8.51 -12.47
C GLU A 400 12.37 9.77 -13.35
N THR A 401 13.51 9.90 -14.04
CA THR A 401 13.65 10.85 -15.14
C THR A 401 12.82 10.34 -16.30
N SER A 402 11.77 11.09 -16.65
CA SER A 402 11.01 10.91 -17.89
C SER A 402 11.98 10.84 -19.07
N SER A 403 12.25 9.61 -19.51
CA SER A 403 13.13 9.29 -20.64
C SER A 403 12.30 8.57 -21.68
N LEU A 404 11.35 9.29 -22.27
CA LEU A 404 10.85 8.93 -23.58
C LEU A 404 11.28 10.07 -24.51
N ALA A 405 12.27 9.78 -25.36
CA ALA A 405 12.62 10.66 -26.46
C ALA A 405 11.34 10.96 -27.27
N PRO A 406 11.06 12.23 -27.61
CA PRO A 406 9.88 12.57 -28.39
C PRO A 406 9.99 11.92 -29.76
N GLN A 407 9.17 10.90 -30.02
CA GLN A 407 9.00 10.32 -31.35
C GLN A 407 7.97 11.14 -32.13
N GLU A 408 8.28 11.42 -33.41
CA GLU A 408 7.50 12.28 -34.29
C GLU A 408 6.03 11.82 -34.36
N THR A 409 5.14 12.72 -33.94
CA THR A 409 3.68 12.60 -34.08
C THR A 409 3.24 13.76 -34.97
N LEU A 410 2.59 13.45 -36.09
CA LEU A 410 2.15 14.49 -37.02
C LEU A 410 0.98 15.26 -36.42
N GLN A 411 1.09 16.58 -36.37
CA GLN A 411 0.03 17.45 -35.88
C GLN A 411 -0.84 17.96 -37.01
N TYR A 412 -2.14 18.10 -36.75
CA TYR A 412 -3.10 18.68 -37.70
C TYR A 412 -4.05 19.67 -37.01
N GLN A 413 -4.63 20.59 -37.79
CA GLN A 413 -5.53 21.63 -37.30
C GLN A 413 -6.91 21.08 -36.96
N ALA A 414 -7.62 21.78 -36.06
CA ALA A 414 -9.02 21.44 -35.80
C ALA A 414 -9.84 21.46 -37.11
N LEU A 415 -10.79 20.52 -37.25
CA LEU A 415 -11.63 20.29 -38.44
C LEU A 415 -10.98 19.53 -39.61
N ASP A 416 -9.65 19.42 -39.68
CA ASP A 416 -8.98 18.69 -40.77
C ASP A 416 -8.92 17.16 -40.59
N ARG A 417 -9.41 16.65 -39.45
CA ARG A 417 -9.32 15.23 -39.05
C ARG A 417 -9.71 14.24 -40.16
N LEU A 418 -10.88 14.45 -40.76
CA LEU A 418 -11.39 13.54 -41.79
C LEU A 418 -10.53 13.56 -43.06
N THR A 419 -10.03 14.73 -43.43
CA THR A 419 -9.12 14.90 -44.57
C THR A 419 -7.81 14.18 -44.31
N VAL A 420 -7.23 14.35 -43.11
CA VAL A 420 -5.99 13.68 -42.70
C VAL A 420 -6.15 12.16 -42.70
N TRP A 421 -7.24 11.65 -42.12
CA TRP A 421 -7.54 10.21 -42.14
C TRP A 421 -7.67 9.67 -43.57
N SER A 422 -8.42 10.38 -44.43
CA SER A 422 -8.60 10.03 -45.84
C SER A 422 -7.28 10.01 -46.62
N GLN A 423 -6.48 11.06 -46.48
CA GLN A 423 -5.17 11.19 -47.16
C GLN A 423 -4.20 10.11 -46.70
N ALA A 424 -4.12 9.85 -45.39
CA ALA A 424 -3.26 8.82 -44.83
C ALA A 424 -3.59 7.43 -45.41
N ILE A 425 -4.86 7.05 -45.39
CA ILE A 425 -5.31 5.74 -45.88
C ILE A 425 -5.11 5.61 -47.39
N LYS A 426 -5.43 6.66 -48.17
CA LYS A 426 -5.20 6.70 -49.62
C LYS A 426 -3.70 6.66 -49.98
N SER A 427 -2.84 7.15 -49.10
CA SER A 427 -1.38 7.07 -49.24
C SER A 427 -0.81 5.71 -48.80
N GLY A 428 -1.67 4.73 -48.47
CA GLY A 428 -1.27 3.37 -48.12
C GLY A 428 -1.11 3.11 -46.61
N ALA A 429 -1.48 4.04 -45.73
CA ALA A 429 -1.41 3.81 -44.29
C ALA A 429 -2.48 2.79 -43.85
N LYS A 430 -2.03 1.58 -43.49
CA LYS A 430 -2.91 0.52 -42.96
C LYS A 430 -3.25 0.68 -41.49
N PHE A 431 -2.31 1.19 -40.68
CA PHE A 431 -2.50 1.37 -39.24
C PHE A 431 -2.29 2.84 -38.88
N LEU A 432 -3.38 3.51 -38.50
CA LEU A 432 -3.40 4.91 -38.11
C LEU A 432 -3.81 5.01 -36.63
N CYS A 433 -3.02 5.69 -35.81
CA CYS A 433 -3.36 6.00 -34.42
C CYS A 433 -3.62 7.49 -34.27
N ASP A 434 -4.84 7.86 -33.90
CA ASP A 434 -5.21 9.23 -33.58
C ASP A 434 -5.23 9.42 -32.05
N SER A 435 -4.17 10.05 -31.55
CA SER A 435 -3.99 10.35 -30.11
C SER A 435 -4.50 11.74 -29.72
N SER A 436 -5.39 12.35 -30.53
CA SER A 436 -6.04 13.62 -30.18
C SER A 436 -6.67 13.57 -28.80
N ALA A 437 -6.65 14.69 -28.08
CA ALA A 437 -7.15 14.80 -26.72
C ALA A 437 -8.61 14.30 -26.57
N THR A 438 -8.98 13.92 -25.37
CA THR A 438 -10.37 13.56 -25.03
C THR A 438 -11.31 14.74 -25.29
N GLY A 439 -12.50 14.47 -25.83
CA GLY A 439 -13.50 15.49 -26.12
C GLY A 439 -13.32 16.26 -27.44
N THR A 440 -12.22 16.07 -28.19
CA THR A 440 -11.99 16.77 -29.48
C THR A 440 -12.95 16.35 -30.61
N GLY A 441 -13.87 15.41 -30.36
CA GLY A 441 -14.88 14.97 -31.32
C GLY A 441 -14.52 13.76 -32.17
N LYS A 442 -13.52 12.96 -31.78
CA LYS A 442 -13.09 11.76 -32.54
C LYS A 442 -14.26 10.84 -32.96
N SER A 443 -15.11 10.43 -32.01
CA SER A 443 -16.27 9.57 -32.30
C SER A 443 -17.36 10.30 -33.11
N PHE A 444 -17.51 11.62 -32.90
CA PHE A 444 -18.44 12.44 -33.68
C PHE A 444 -18.04 12.49 -35.15
N ASP A 445 -16.76 12.77 -35.43
CA ASP A 445 -16.22 12.79 -36.80
C ASP A 445 -16.21 11.40 -37.42
N SER A 446 -15.96 10.34 -36.64
CA SER A 446 -16.08 8.96 -37.11
C SER A 446 -17.47 8.67 -37.69
N GLY A 447 -18.53 9.14 -37.05
CA GLY A 447 -19.90 8.97 -37.55
C GLY A 447 -20.21 9.72 -38.85
N ARG A 448 -19.40 10.73 -39.21
CA ARG A 448 -19.51 11.51 -40.46
C ARG A 448 -18.71 10.92 -41.61
N LEU A 449 -17.92 9.87 -41.38
CA LEU A 449 -17.17 9.21 -42.44
C LEU A 449 -18.10 8.48 -43.42
N HIS A 450 -17.72 8.55 -44.69
CA HIS A 450 -18.32 7.81 -45.79
C HIS A 450 -17.27 6.89 -46.45
N THR A 451 -17.75 5.79 -47.01
CA THR A 451 -16.96 4.72 -47.63
C THR A 451 -16.01 5.23 -48.72
N GLU A 452 -16.47 6.20 -49.51
CA GLU A 452 -15.73 6.81 -50.62
C GLU A 452 -14.52 7.61 -50.13
N GLN A 453 -14.59 8.17 -48.92
CA GLN A 453 -13.47 8.94 -48.35
C GLN A 453 -12.28 8.04 -48.00
N LEU A 454 -12.54 6.79 -47.59
CA LEU A 454 -11.50 5.80 -47.25
C LEU A 454 -11.23 4.79 -48.37
N ASP A 455 -11.87 4.97 -49.53
CA ASP A 455 -11.78 4.06 -50.68
C ASP A 455 -12.14 2.61 -50.30
N CYS A 456 -13.14 2.38 -49.45
CA CYS A 456 -13.46 1.06 -48.94
C CYS A 456 -14.93 0.69 -49.19
N ARG A 457 -15.27 -0.61 -49.20
CA ARG A 457 -16.65 -1.08 -49.32
C ARG A 457 -17.45 -0.81 -48.05
N GLN A 458 -16.80 -0.85 -46.89
CA GLN A 458 -17.46 -0.82 -45.60
C GLN A 458 -16.59 -0.18 -44.52
N ILE A 459 -17.21 0.62 -43.66
CA ILE A 459 -16.61 1.18 -42.44
C ILE A 459 -17.28 0.55 -41.22
N ILE A 460 -16.48 0.04 -40.30
CA ILE A 460 -16.93 -0.60 -39.07
C ILE A 460 -16.43 0.22 -37.87
N PHE A 461 -17.34 0.80 -37.10
CA PHE A 461 -17.05 1.44 -35.82
C PHE A 461 -17.17 0.42 -34.69
N ALA A 462 -16.03 -0.02 -34.16
CA ALA A 462 -15.93 -1.02 -33.11
C ALA A 462 -15.89 -0.35 -31.72
N THR A 463 -16.95 -0.55 -30.93
CA THR A 463 -17.07 0.02 -29.57
C THR A 463 -17.89 -0.89 -28.65
N LYS A 464 -17.55 -0.98 -27.37
CA LYS A 464 -18.35 -1.73 -26.38
C LYS A 464 -19.75 -1.17 -26.17
N GLU A 465 -19.91 0.15 -26.31
CA GLU A 465 -21.19 0.86 -26.13
C GLU A 465 -21.99 0.96 -27.43
N HIS A 466 -21.89 -0.03 -28.32
CA HIS A 466 -22.50 0.01 -29.66
C HIS A 466 -24.01 0.23 -29.64
N ARG A 467 -24.72 -0.11 -28.54
CA ARG A 467 -26.17 0.10 -28.39
C ARG A 467 -26.54 1.49 -27.88
N ASN A 468 -25.59 2.18 -27.27
CA ASN A 468 -25.76 3.48 -26.64
C ASN A 468 -24.63 4.42 -27.12
N PRO A 469 -24.52 4.66 -28.45
CA PRO A 469 -23.43 5.46 -28.99
C PRO A 469 -23.43 6.85 -28.36
N ALA A 470 -22.25 7.34 -28.00
CA ALA A 470 -22.11 8.63 -27.33
C ALA A 470 -22.58 9.79 -28.22
N THR A 471 -22.43 9.69 -29.54
CA THR A 471 -22.68 10.79 -30.49
C THR A 471 -23.85 10.49 -31.43
N SER A 472 -24.62 11.54 -31.76
CA SER A 472 -25.75 11.46 -32.69
C SER A 472 -25.33 11.08 -34.11
N THR A 473 -24.11 11.41 -34.55
CA THR A 473 -23.61 11.02 -35.88
C THR A 473 -23.48 9.51 -36.08
N LEU A 474 -23.40 8.74 -34.99
CA LEU A 474 -23.33 7.29 -35.02
C LEU A 474 -24.70 6.62 -34.86
N SER A 475 -25.76 7.35 -34.48
CA SER A 475 -27.08 6.73 -34.24
C SER A 475 -27.78 6.27 -35.52
N GLU A 476 -27.38 6.80 -36.68
CA GLU A 476 -27.90 6.38 -37.99
C GLU A 476 -27.15 5.18 -38.59
N TRP A 477 -26.07 4.74 -37.96
CA TRP A 477 -25.28 3.60 -38.46
C TRP A 477 -25.99 2.28 -38.18
N THR A 478 -25.80 1.29 -39.05
CA THR A 478 -26.45 0.00 -38.87
C THR A 478 -25.80 -0.77 -37.73
N HIS A 479 -26.58 -1.20 -36.73
CA HIS A 479 -26.05 -1.98 -35.62
C HIS A 479 -25.83 -3.45 -36.01
N LEU A 480 -24.60 -3.94 -35.84
CA LEU A 480 -24.32 -5.38 -35.87
C LEU A 480 -24.61 -5.97 -34.49
N GLU A 481 -25.87 -6.31 -34.25
CA GLU A 481 -26.33 -6.84 -32.97
C GLU A 481 -25.77 -8.23 -32.66
N ALA A 482 -25.42 -8.44 -31.40
CA ALA A 482 -25.12 -9.75 -30.85
C ALA A 482 -26.41 -10.50 -30.51
N ARG A 483 -26.34 -11.84 -30.37
CA ARG A 483 -27.45 -12.63 -29.82
C ARG A 483 -27.81 -12.17 -28.41
N HIS A 484 -29.10 -11.99 -28.13
CA HIS A 484 -29.62 -11.58 -26.82
C HIS A 484 -30.99 -12.20 -26.50
N GLY A 485 -31.18 -12.52 -25.21
CA GLY A 485 -32.42 -13.06 -24.64
C GLY A 485 -33.48 -12.00 -24.37
N GLY A 486 -33.31 -10.80 -24.92
CA GLY A 486 -34.17 -9.63 -24.71
C GLY A 486 -33.35 -8.43 -24.21
N LEU A 487 -33.83 -7.23 -24.50
CA LEU A 487 -33.24 -5.99 -23.99
C LEU A 487 -34.26 -5.21 -23.18
N LYS A 488 -33.76 -4.42 -22.24
CA LYS A 488 -34.53 -3.47 -21.43
C LYS A 488 -33.92 -2.09 -21.55
N CYS A 489 -34.77 -1.07 -21.65
CA CYS A 489 -34.35 0.31 -21.48
C CYS A 489 -34.28 0.63 -19.98
N ASP A 490 -33.15 1.16 -19.53
CA ASP A 490 -33.05 1.69 -18.18
C ASP A 490 -33.77 3.04 -18.03
N ARG A 491 -33.73 3.62 -16.82
CA ARG A 491 -34.37 4.91 -16.52
C ARG A 491 -33.84 6.09 -17.36
N PHE A 492 -32.67 5.93 -17.99
CA PHE A 492 -32.02 6.92 -18.83
C PHE A 492 -32.25 6.65 -20.33
N GLY A 493 -33.12 5.69 -20.67
CA GLY A 493 -33.39 5.30 -22.05
C GLY A 493 -32.31 4.42 -22.68
N LYS A 494 -31.30 3.97 -21.91
CA LYS A 494 -30.18 3.17 -22.42
C LYS A 494 -30.55 1.70 -22.49
N ARG A 495 -30.15 1.06 -23.58
CA ARG A 495 -30.45 -0.36 -23.85
C ARG A 495 -29.42 -1.25 -23.18
N ARG A 496 -29.89 -2.19 -22.36
CA ARG A 496 -29.08 -3.25 -21.76
C ARG A 496 -29.73 -4.62 -21.90
N ARG A 497 -28.94 -5.69 -21.76
CA ARG A 497 -29.48 -7.05 -21.66
C ARG A 497 -30.35 -7.18 -20.40
N VAL A 498 -31.44 -7.97 -20.50
CA VAL A 498 -32.26 -8.33 -19.34
C VAL A 498 -31.48 -9.23 -18.38
N LYS A 499 -31.75 -9.08 -17.09
CA LYS A 499 -31.28 -10.02 -16.06
C LYS A 499 -32.31 -11.13 -15.84
N ILE A 500 -31.88 -12.22 -15.21
CA ILE A 500 -32.76 -13.32 -14.81
C ILE A 500 -33.89 -12.76 -13.95
N GLY A 501 -35.14 -13.08 -14.32
CA GLY A 501 -36.36 -12.60 -13.66
C GLY A 501 -36.85 -11.21 -14.08
N GLU A 502 -36.14 -10.48 -14.95
CA GLU A 502 -36.61 -9.21 -15.49
C GLU A 502 -37.42 -9.40 -16.79
N SER A 503 -38.47 -8.58 -16.96
CA SER A 503 -39.16 -8.46 -18.26
C SER A 503 -38.34 -7.67 -19.27
N TYR A 504 -38.42 -8.05 -20.55
CA TYR A 504 -37.83 -7.32 -21.66
C TYR A 504 -38.78 -6.25 -22.22
N SER A 505 -38.23 -5.12 -22.65
CA SER A 505 -38.95 -4.11 -23.44
C SER A 505 -38.75 -4.32 -24.95
N ILE A 506 -37.64 -4.94 -25.34
CA ILE A 506 -37.32 -5.31 -26.72
C ILE A 506 -37.19 -6.83 -26.77
N SER A 507 -37.96 -7.45 -27.65
CA SER A 507 -38.02 -8.90 -27.80
C SER A 507 -36.65 -9.53 -28.04
N PRO A 508 -36.43 -10.77 -27.56
CA PRO A 508 -35.21 -11.52 -27.84
C PRO A 508 -34.97 -11.68 -29.34
N ASN A 509 -33.70 -11.60 -29.78
CA ASN A 509 -33.34 -11.87 -31.18
C ASN A 509 -32.77 -13.29 -31.39
N CYS A 510 -32.57 -14.07 -30.31
CA CYS A 510 -32.12 -15.44 -30.36
C CYS A 510 -32.80 -16.31 -29.29
N SER A 511 -33.09 -17.56 -29.63
CA SER A 511 -33.74 -18.53 -28.76
C SER A 511 -32.79 -19.46 -28.01
N ARG A 512 -31.47 -19.32 -28.19
CA ARG A 512 -30.44 -20.27 -27.74
C ARG A 512 -29.40 -19.65 -26.79
N VAL A 513 -29.76 -18.55 -26.16
CA VAL A 513 -28.79 -17.71 -25.45
C VAL A 513 -28.25 -18.42 -24.21
N ASN A 514 -29.09 -19.17 -23.48
CA ASN A 514 -28.65 -19.92 -22.31
C ASN A 514 -27.70 -21.05 -22.70
N THR A 515 -27.99 -21.78 -23.79
CA THR A 515 -27.12 -22.84 -24.29
C THR A 515 -25.75 -22.29 -24.72
N ILE A 516 -25.73 -21.14 -25.42
CA ILE A 516 -24.48 -20.48 -25.85
C ILE A 516 -23.66 -20.04 -24.63
N ASP A 517 -24.30 -19.41 -23.65
CA ASP A 517 -23.60 -18.92 -22.46
C ASP A 517 -23.05 -20.07 -21.61
N ALA A 518 -23.77 -21.19 -21.52
CA ALA A 518 -23.28 -22.43 -20.90
C ALA A 518 -22.03 -22.97 -21.59
N LEU A 519 -22.06 -23.15 -22.92
CA LEU A 519 -20.89 -23.63 -23.70
C LEU A 519 -19.68 -22.71 -23.59
N ARG A 520 -19.89 -21.39 -23.64
CA ARG A 520 -18.82 -20.40 -23.42
C ARG A 520 -18.20 -20.52 -22.04
N SER A 521 -19.02 -20.71 -21.00
CA SER A 521 -18.53 -20.86 -19.62
C SER A 521 -17.68 -22.12 -19.42
N LEU A 522 -17.89 -23.13 -20.25
CA LEU A 522 -17.14 -24.38 -20.29
C LEU A 522 -15.95 -24.34 -21.26
N ASN A 523 -15.68 -23.19 -21.89
CA ASN A 523 -14.62 -23.00 -22.88
C ASN A 523 -14.73 -23.92 -24.12
N VAL A 524 -15.95 -24.27 -24.54
CA VAL A 524 -16.14 -25.07 -25.75
C VAL A 524 -15.85 -24.24 -26.99
N SER A 525 -14.91 -24.71 -27.82
CA SER A 525 -14.57 -24.05 -29.09
C SER A 525 -15.80 -23.90 -29.99
N GLY A 526 -15.95 -22.72 -30.61
CA GLY A 526 -17.09 -22.44 -31.50
C GLY A 526 -18.44 -22.30 -30.81
N ALA A 527 -18.50 -22.05 -29.49
CA ALA A 527 -19.76 -21.93 -28.73
C ALA A 527 -20.83 -20.97 -29.30
N ASP A 528 -20.44 -19.99 -30.15
CA ASP A 528 -21.36 -19.04 -30.81
C ASP A 528 -21.41 -19.20 -32.34
N CYS A 529 -20.78 -20.25 -32.89
CA CYS A 529 -20.77 -20.47 -34.33
C CYS A 529 -22.14 -20.93 -34.84
N ALA A 530 -22.40 -20.65 -36.13
CA ALA A 530 -23.66 -21.04 -36.74
C ALA A 530 -23.76 -22.57 -36.88
N GLU A 531 -22.62 -23.22 -37.10
CA GLU A 531 -22.46 -24.66 -37.30
C GLU A 531 -22.94 -25.44 -36.08
N LEU A 532 -22.52 -25.03 -34.88
CA LEU A 532 -22.87 -25.72 -33.64
C LEU A 532 -24.28 -25.39 -33.14
N ILE A 533 -24.65 -24.10 -33.16
CA ILE A 533 -25.86 -23.63 -32.48
C ILE A 533 -27.03 -23.44 -33.43
N CYS A 534 -26.81 -22.86 -34.60
CA CYS A 534 -27.93 -22.51 -35.49
C CYS A 534 -28.47 -23.71 -36.23
N GLN A 535 -27.60 -24.64 -36.65
CA GLN A 535 -27.99 -25.85 -37.36
C GLN A 535 -28.89 -26.77 -36.52
N THR A 536 -28.72 -26.75 -35.19
CA THR A 536 -29.52 -27.52 -34.23
C THR A 536 -30.76 -26.76 -33.73
N CYS A 537 -31.02 -25.54 -34.22
CA CYS A 537 -32.11 -24.70 -33.73
C CYS A 537 -33.44 -25.00 -34.45
N PRO A 538 -34.56 -25.20 -33.72
CA PRO A 538 -35.88 -25.44 -34.31
C PRO A 538 -36.44 -24.24 -35.07
N PHE A 539 -35.85 -23.05 -34.91
CA PHE A 539 -36.27 -21.81 -35.57
C PHE A 539 -35.31 -21.36 -36.67
N LEU A 540 -34.39 -22.21 -37.16
CA LEU A 540 -33.36 -21.83 -38.12
C LEU A 540 -33.93 -21.12 -39.37
N GLU A 541 -34.90 -21.73 -40.04
CA GLU A 541 -35.50 -21.21 -41.27
C GLU A 541 -36.26 -19.91 -41.01
N ALA A 542 -37.04 -19.86 -39.93
CA ALA A 542 -37.77 -18.66 -39.51
C ALA A 542 -36.84 -17.51 -39.10
N CYS A 543 -35.70 -17.82 -38.46
CA CYS A 543 -34.67 -16.86 -38.08
C CYS A 543 -33.92 -16.33 -39.30
N ARG A 544 -33.63 -17.19 -40.29
CA ARG A 544 -33.05 -16.80 -41.59
C ARG A 544 -33.99 -15.91 -42.41
N ALA A 545 -35.29 -16.11 -42.27
CA ALA A 545 -36.34 -15.29 -42.91
C ALA A 545 -36.68 -14.01 -42.12
N GLY A 546 -36.24 -13.88 -40.86
CA GLY A 546 -36.58 -12.76 -39.99
C GLY A 546 -37.98 -12.84 -39.36
N ALA A 547 -38.70 -13.95 -39.50
CA ALA A 547 -40.08 -14.12 -39.01
C ALA A 547 -40.16 -14.42 -37.50
N VAL A 548 -39.18 -15.13 -36.93
CA VAL A 548 -39.12 -15.47 -35.49
C VAL A 548 -37.69 -15.27 -34.99
N TYR A 549 -37.51 -14.51 -33.90
CA TYR A 549 -36.24 -14.05 -33.32
C TYR A 549 -35.39 -13.18 -34.28
N GLY A 550 -35.03 -13.72 -35.45
CA GLY A 550 -34.52 -12.97 -36.59
C GLY A 550 -33.03 -12.64 -36.60
N TYR A 551 -32.23 -13.10 -35.63
CA TYR A 551 -30.79 -12.79 -35.55
C TYR A 551 -30.02 -13.05 -36.85
N LEU A 552 -30.23 -14.20 -37.51
CA LEU A 552 -29.48 -14.53 -38.75
C LEU A 552 -29.86 -13.62 -39.92
N SER A 553 -31.13 -13.22 -40.02
CA SER A 553 -31.57 -12.22 -41.00
C SER A 553 -30.99 -10.85 -40.68
N GLN A 554 -31.15 -10.38 -39.44
CA GLN A 554 -30.61 -9.10 -38.96
C GLN A 554 -29.10 -8.98 -39.18
N ARG A 555 -28.34 -10.03 -38.82
CA ARG A 555 -26.88 -10.06 -39.00
C ARG A 555 -26.47 -10.00 -40.48
N ARG A 556 -27.19 -10.71 -41.36
CA ARG A 556 -26.90 -10.71 -42.80
C ARG A 556 -27.15 -9.34 -43.42
N GLU A 557 -28.26 -8.70 -43.07
CA GLU A 557 -28.57 -7.36 -43.56
C GLU A 557 -27.60 -6.32 -43.00
N ALA A 558 -27.26 -6.41 -41.70
CA ALA A 558 -26.30 -5.50 -41.09
C ALA A 558 -24.92 -5.58 -41.75
N LEU A 559 -24.41 -6.78 -42.06
CA LEU A 559 -23.11 -6.96 -42.72
C LEU A 559 -23.06 -6.48 -44.17
N LYS A 560 -24.21 -6.26 -44.83
CA LYS A 560 -24.25 -5.64 -46.16
C LYS A 560 -24.16 -4.11 -46.10
N SER A 561 -24.45 -3.50 -44.95
CA SER A 561 -24.45 -2.05 -44.82
C SER A 561 -23.05 -1.47 -45.02
N PRO A 562 -22.92 -0.31 -45.70
CA PRO A 562 -21.62 0.35 -45.89
C PRO A 562 -21.05 0.95 -44.60
N ARG A 563 -21.90 1.21 -43.59
CA ARG A 563 -21.50 1.78 -42.30
C ARG A 563 -22.14 0.99 -41.16
N ILE A 564 -21.30 0.37 -40.33
CA ILE A 564 -21.69 -0.54 -39.27
C ILE A 564 -21.14 -0.05 -37.93
N ILE A 565 -21.95 -0.11 -36.88
CA ILE A 565 -21.50 0.01 -35.49
C ILE A 565 -21.65 -1.34 -34.79
N ALA A 566 -20.60 -1.80 -34.10
CA ALA A 566 -20.55 -3.14 -33.54
C ALA A 566 -19.75 -3.19 -32.22
N SER A 567 -20.11 -4.12 -31.34
CA SER A 567 -19.16 -4.59 -30.34
C SER A 567 -17.99 -5.29 -31.05
N PRO A 568 -16.73 -5.10 -30.62
CA PRO A 568 -15.60 -5.90 -31.11
C PRO A 568 -15.89 -7.40 -31.08
N GLU A 569 -16.60 -7.87 -30.05
CA GLU A 569 -16.91 -9.29 -29.89
C GLU A 569 -17.92 -9.83 -30.91
N SER A 570 -18.73 -8.96 -31.52
CA SER A 570 -19.72 -9.33 -32.53
C SER A 570 -19.13 -9.48 -33.93
N LEU A 571 -17.88 -9.07 -34.13
CA LEU A 571 -17.21 -9.10 -35.43
C LEU A 571 -16.98 -10.56 -35.88
N PRO A 572 -17.29 -10.89 -37.14
CA PRO A 572 -17.02 -12.23 -37.68
C PRO A 572 -15.52 -12.55 -37.74
N GLU A 573 -15.18 -13.84 -37.69
CA GLU A 573 -13.80 -14.28 -37.95
C GLU A 573 -13.34 -13.82 -39.34
N PRO A 574 -12.08 -13.38 -39.51
CA PRO A 574 -11.58 -12.91 -40.79
C PRO A 574 -11.25 -14.07 -41.72
N ILE A 575 -11.21 -13.79 -43.03
CA ILE A 575 -10.47 -14.64 -43.97
C ILE A 575 -8.97 -14.45 -43.71
N ASP A 576 -8.30 -15.53 -43.33
CA ASP A 576 -6.86 -15.55 -43.11
C ASP A 576 -6.29 -16.96 -43.36
N ALA A 577 -5.00 -17.18 -43.05
CA ALA A 577 -4.34 -18.48 -43.23
C ALA A 577 -4.95 -19.60 -42.38
N MET A 578 -5.73 -19.28 -41.35
CA MET A 578 -6.37 -20.23 -40.43
C MET A 578 -7.85 -20.46 -40.76
N ASN A 579 -8.51 -19.54 -41.47
CA ASN A 579 -9.91 -19.65 -41.82
C ASN A 579 -10.20 -19.11 -43.22
N SER A 580 -10.26 -20.00 -44.21
CA SER A 580 -10.59 -19.63 -45.60
C SER A 580 -12.07 -19.22 -45.80
N ASN A 581 -12.95 -19.61 -44.87
CA ASN A 581 -14.40 -19.38 -44.96
C ASN A 581 -14.88 -18.22 -44.08
N GLY A 582 -13.95 -17.36 -43.63
CA GLY A 582 -14.24 -16.18 -42.81
C GLY A 582 -14.91 -15.03 -43.57
N TYR A 583 -15.02 -13.89 -42.90
CA TYR A 583 -15.50 -12.64 -43.48
C TYR A 583 -14.34 -11.87 -44.15
N ASP A 584 -14.58 -11.38 -45.36
CA ASP A 584 -13.60 -10.60 -46.10
C ASP A 584 -13.52 -9.16 -45.57
N TYR A 585 -12.43 -8.86 -44.89
CA TYR A 585 -12.09 -7.53 -44.38
C TYR A 585 -11.17 -6.74 -45.31
N SER A 586 -10.70 -7.31 -46.43
CA SER A 586 -9.71 -6.70 -47.32
C SER A 586 -10.18 -5.38 -47.97
N GLN A 587 -11.50 -5.15 -47.98
CA GLN A 587 -12.15 -3.91 -48.45
C GLN A 587 -12.91 -3.18 -47.32
N SER A 588 -12.57 -3.45 -46.07
CA SER A 588 -13.22 -2.85 -44.89
C SER A 588 -12.22 -2.00 -44.10
N ALA A 589 -12.64 -0.80 -43.70
CA ALA A 589 -11.92 0.04 -42.75
C ALA A 589 -12.53 -0.12 -41.35
N ILE A 590 -11.70 -0.32 -40.33
CA ILE A 590 -12.16 -0.49 -38.94
C ILE A 590 -11.71 0.68 -38.09
N ILE A 591 -12.64 1.29 -37.36
CA ILE A 591 -12.39 2.33 -36.38
C ILE A 591 -12.50 1.71 -34.99
N TRP A 592 -11.39 1.64 -34.28
CA TRP A 592 -11.30 1.09 -32.93
C TRP A 592 -11.42 2.23 -31.92
N ASP A 593 -12.63 2.46 -31.43
CA ASP A 593 -12.90 3.43 -30.37
C ASP A 593 -12.27 2.94 -29.05
N GLU A 594 -11.67 3.83 -28.26
CA GLU A 594 -10.98 3.50 -26.99
C GLU A 594 -10.18 2.18 -27.09
N TRP A 595 -9.28 2.08 -28.08
CA TRP A 595 -8.66 0.81 -28.47
C TRP A 595 -7.96 0.11 -27.30
N SER A 596 -7.40 0.86 -26.34
CA SER A 596 -6.70 0.29 -25.19
C SER A 596 -7.61 -0.52 -24.25
N GLU A 597 -8.93 -0.37 -24.40
CA GLU A 597 -9.97 -1.15 -23.74
C GLU A 597 -10.67 -2.15 -24.67
N ASN A 598 -10.92 -1.75 -25.92
CA ASN A 598 -11.79 -2.48 -26.85
C ASN A 598 -11.03 -3.53 -27.67
N LEU A 599 -9.73 -3.32 -27.90
CA LEU A 599 -8.84 -4.30 -28.52
C LEU A 599 -8.31 -5.26 -27.44
N ARG A 600 -9.22 -6.09 -26.90
CA ARG A 600 -8.86 -7.11 -25.91
C ARG A 600 -8.00 -8.19 -26.56
N VAL A 601 -6.87 -8.49 -25.92
CA VAL A 601 -5.92 -9.53 -26.37
C VAL A 601 -5.76 -10.66 -25.37
N THR A 602 -6.65 -10.71 -24.38
CA THR A 602 -6.65 -11.75 -23.35
C THR A 602 -8.05 -12.29 -23.15
N GLN A 603 -8.12 -13.60 -22.94
CA GLN A 603 -9.31 -14.31 -22.47
C GLN A 603 -9.03 -14.92 -21.10
N THR A 604 -10.08 -15.17 -20.32
CA THR A 604 -9.92 -15.69 -18.96
C THR A 604 -10.90 -16.82 -18.69
N LEU A 605 -10.38 -17.91 -18.15
CA LEU A 605 -11.13 -19.09 -17.72
C LEU A 605 -11.08 -19.19 -16.20
N THR A 606 -12.19 -19.62 -15.60
CA THR A 606 -12.29 -19.81 -14.16
C THR A 606 -12.56 -21.27 -13.82
N VAL A 607 -11.77 -21.81 -12.90
CA VAL A 607 -11.76 -23.24 -12.54
C VAL A 607 -11.98 -23.36 -11.04
N THR A 608 -12.97 -24.17 -10.68
CA THR A 608 -13.40 -24.46 -9.32
C THR A 608 -12.95 -25.85 -8.87
N GLN A 609 -13.12 -26.15 -7.58
CA GLN A 609 -12.89 -27.51 -7.07
C GLN A 609 -13.78 -28.56 -7.75
N HIS A 610 -15.01 -28.20 -8.11
CA HIS A 610 -15.92 -29.08 -8.84
C HIS A 610 -15.36 -29.42 -10.22
N ASP A 611 -14.83 -28.43 -10.94
CA ASP A 611 -14.22 -28.63 -12.27
C ASP A 611 -13.01 -29.57 -12.21
N ILE A 612 -12.18 -29.46 -11.16
CA ILE A 612 -11.04 -30.38 -10.95
C ILE A 612 -11.54 -31.81 -10.72
N ASN A 613 -12.57 -31.99 -9.89
CA ASN A 613 -13.10 -33.32 -9.60
C ASN A 613 -13.72 -33.98 -10.84
N GLN A 614 -14.48 -33.22 -11.65
CA GLN A 614 -15.02 -33.71 -12.93
C GLN A 614 -13.90 -34.10 -13.90
N MET A 615 -12.86 -33.26 -14.00
CA MET A 615 -11.69 -33.54 -14.86
C MET A 615 -11.01 -34.86 -14.47
N ARG A 616 -10.82 -35.11 -13.16
CA ARG A 616 -10.22 -36.35 -12.67
C ARG A 616 -11.02 -37.58 -13.07
N LEU A 617 -12.35 -37.54 -12.87
CA LEU A 617 -13.23 -38.66 -13.21
C LEU A 617 -13.19 -38.98 -14.70
N LYS A 618 -13.21 -37.96 -15.56
CA LYS A 618 -13.23 -38.16 -17.01
C LYS A 618 -11.92 -38.69 -17.57
N LEU A 619 -10.80 -38.14 -17.10
CA LEU A 619 -9.49 -38.62 -17.53
C LEU A 619 -9.26 -40.05 -17.04
N ASP A 620 -9.71 -40.42 -15.82
CA ASP A 620 -9.63 -41.80 -15.35
C ASP A 620 -10.47 -42.77 -16.22
N GLU A 621 -11.64 -42.32 -16.70
CA GLU A 621 -12.52 -43.10 -17.59
C GLU A 621 -11.96 -43.27 -19.01
N ARG A 622 -11.50 -42.18 -19.64
CA ARG A 622 -11.21 -42.13 -21.09
C ARG A 622 -9.73 -42.06 -21.46
N ALA A 623 -8.86 -41.64 -20.55
CA ALA A 623 -7.42 -41.46 -20.78
C ALA A 623 -6.64 -41.78 -19.49
N SER A 624 -6.82 -42.99 -18.96
CA SER A 624 -6.35 -43.36 -17.62
C SER A 624 -4.83 -43.23 -17.45
N GLY A 625 -4.06 -43.49 -18.52
CA GLY A 625 -2.62 -43.25 -18.55
C GLY A 625 -2.26 -41.78 -18.33
N GLN A 626 -2.91 -40.87 -19.07
CA GLN A 626 -2.73 -39.42 -18.92
C GLN A 626 -3.22 -38.93 -17.55
N TYR A 627 -4.30 -39.52 -17.00
CA TYR A 627 -4.74 -39.22 -15.64
C TYR A 627 -3.68 -39.57 -14.60
N GLN A 628 -3.08 -40.76 -14.65
CA GLN A 628 -2.03 -41.13 -13.68
C GLN A 628 -0.84 -40.18 -13.76
N ALA A 629 -0.49 -39.70 -14.96
CA ALA A 629 0.55 -38.70 -15.18
C ALA A 629 0.20 -37.35 -14.54
N LEU A 630 -1.03 -36.87 -14.70
CA LEU A 630 -1.51 -35.58 -14.17
C LEU A 630 -1.96 -35.61 -12.71
N LYS A 631 -2.19 -36.80 -12.14
CA LYS A 631 -2.75 -36.97 -10.79
C LYS A 631 -2.00 -36.21 -9.70
N PRO A 632 -0.64 -36.24 -9.62
CA PRO A 632 0.09 -35.46 -8.62
C PRO A 632 -0.18 -33.95 -8.75
N LEU A 633 -0.20 -33.44 -9.98
CA LEU A 633 -0.46 -32.04 -10.28
C LEU A 633 -1.89 -31.63 -9.91
N LEU A 634 -2.89 -32.44 -10.26
CA LEU A 634 -4.30 -32.16 -9.95
C LEU A 634 -4.59 -32.21 -8.44
N MET A 635 -3.88 -33.07 -7.70
CA MET A 635 -3.98 -33.14 -6.23
C MET A 635 -3.40 -31.90 -5.55
N ILE A 636 -2.22 -31.43 -5.97
CA ILE A 636 -1.63 -30.20 -5.42
C ILE A 636 -2.50 -29.00 -5.77
N LEU A 637 -2.98 -28.93 -7.02
CA LEU A 637 -3.87 -27.85 -7.44
C LEU A 637 -5.17 -27.83 -6.61
N ALA A 638 -5.79 -28.99 -6.38
CA ALA A 638 -6.95 -29.10 -5.49
C ALA A 638 -6.65 -28.59 -4.07
N ALA A 639 -5.49 -28.94 -3.51
CA ALA A 639 -5.09 -28.51 -2.17
C ALA A 639 -4.83 -26.98 -2.08
N LEU A 640 -4.32 -26.37 -3.16
CA LEU A 640 -4.17 -24.91 -3.27
C LEU A 640 -5.54 -24.20 -3.34
N LEU A 641 -6.52 -24.79 -4.03
CA LEU A 641 -7.88 -24.23 -4.15
C LEU A 641 -8.70 -24.41 -2.87
N SER A 642 -8.62 -25.58 -2.22
CA SER A 642 -9.32 -25.85 -0.96
C SER A 642 -8.76 -25.03 0.21
N GLY A 643 -7.52 -24.55 0.08
CA GLY A 643 -6.80 -23.84 1.13
C GLY A 643 -6.15 -24.77 2.16
N GLU A 644 -6.09 -26.08 1.87
CA GLU A 644 -5.25 -27.04 2.60
C GLU A 644 -3.79 -26.60 2.58
N ILE A 645 -3.33 -26.09 1.43
CA ILE A 645 -2.08 -25.35 1.33
C ILE A 645 -2.43 -23.86 1.45
N PRO A 646 -2.06 -23.19 2.57
CA PRO A 646 -2.48 -21.83 2.83
C PRO A 646 -1.74 -20.85 1.91
N ALA A 647 -2.48 -19.91 1.30
CA ALA A 647 -1.89 -18.87 0.49
C ALA A 647 -0.95 -17.96 1.32
N PRO A 648 0.16 -17.45 0.74
CA PRO A 648 1.09 -16.54 1.42
C PRO A 648 0.38 -15.29 1.98
N HIS A 649 -0.65 -14.83 1.26
CA HIS A 649 -1.51 -13.74 1.70
C HIS A 649 -2.99 -14.11 1.54
N ARG A 650 -3.70 -14.25 2.66
CA ARG A 650 -5.13 -14.57 2.71
C ARG A 650 -6.02 -13.64 1.87
N LYS A 651 -5.62 -12.38 1.68
CA LYS A 651 -6.38 -11.37 0.92
C LYS A 651 -6.12 -11.41 -0.60
N TYR A 652 -4.88 -11.70 -0.99
CA TYR A 652 -4.42 -11.56 -2.39
C TYR A 652 -4.40 -12.90 -3.14
N GLY A 653 -4.39 -14.02 -2.41
CA GLY A 653 -4.35 -15.36 -2.98
C GLY A 653 -2.93 -15.73 -3.44
N TRP A 654 -2.86 -16.59 -4.44
CA TRP A 654 -1.62 -17.05 -5.08
C TRP A 654 -1.38 -16.29 -6.39
N SER A 655 -0.17 -15.75 -6.56
CA SER A 655 0.30 -15.18 -7.82
C SER A 655 0.77 -16.27 -8.79
N HIS A 656 1.02 -15.91 -10.05
CA HIS A 656 1.50 -16.84 -11.07
C HIS A 656 2.80 -17.53 -10.65
N ALA A 657 3.82 -16.77 -10.27
CA ALA A 657 5.10 -17.31 -9.82
C ALA A 657 4.95 -18.25 -8.60
N ALA A 658 4.14 -17.85 -7.61
CA ALA A 658 3.93 -18.67 -6.42
C ALA A 658 3.20 -19.99 -6.72
N ILE A 659 2.30 -20.02 -7.70
CA ILE A 659 1.66 -21.25 -8.16
C ILE A 659 2.70 -22.17 -8.81
N LEU A 660 3.51 -21.65 -9.73
CA LEU A 660 4.52 -22.44 -10.43
C LEU A 660 5.54 -23.06 -9.47
N GLU A 661 5.94 -22.34 -8.41
CA GLU A 661 6.85 -22.85 -7.38
C GLU A 661 6.29 -24.05 -6.58
N HIS A 662 4.95 -24.19 -6.51
CA HIS A 662 4.30 -25.27 -5.76
C HIS A 662 3.90 -26.46 -6.63
N LEU A 663 3.71 -26.24 -7.94
CA LEU A 663 3.32 -27.30 -8.85
C LEU A 663 4.51 -28.22 -9.16
N PRO A 664 4.27 -29.53 -9.31
CA PRO A 664 5.32 -30.47 -9.68
C PRO A 664 5.71 -30.26 -11.16
N SER A 665 6.91 -30.71 -11.53
CA SER A 665 7.33 -30.76 -12.94
C SER A 665 6.37 -31.65 -13.75
N LEU A 666 6.11 -31.25 -14.99
CA LEU A 666 5.29 -32.04 -15.90
C LEU A 666 6.03 -33.31 -16.34
N PRO A 667 5.34 -34.45 -16.48
CA PRO A 667 5.90 -35.66 -17.09
C PRO A 667 6.19 -35.48 -18.59
N ASP A 668 7.31 -36.03 -19.07
CA ASP A 668 7.75 -35.92 -20.48
C ASP A 668 6.84 -36.65 -21.49
N PHE A 669 6.00 -37.58 -21.03
CA PHE A 669 5.16 -38.44 -21.86
C PHE A 669 3.69 -37.99 -21.93
N LEU A 670 3.40 -36.75 -21.54
CA LEU A 670 2.04 -36.19 -21.64
C LEU A 670 1.61 -36.03 -23.11
N ASP A 671 0.52 -36.68 -23.48
CA ASP A 671 -0.12 -36.52 -24.79
C ASP A 671 -1.29 -35.54 -24.67
N LEU A 672 -1.06 -34.29 -25.07
CA LEU A 672 -2.09 -33.25 -25.03
C LEU A 672 -3.23 -33.51 -26.01
N GLU A 673 -2.98 -34.19 -27.13
CA GLU A 673 -4.00 -34.51 -28.12
C GLU A 673 -4.93 -35.59 -27.58
N GLU A 674 -4.38 -36.63 -26.93
CA GLU A 674 -5.18 -37.65 -26.23
C GLU A 674 -6.05 -37.02 -25.12
N ILE A 675 -5.49 -36.09 -24.33
CA ILE A 675 -6.23 -35.35 -23.31
C ILE A 675 -7.36 -34.52 -23.93
N GLU A 676 -7.08 -33.79 -25.01
CA GLU A 676 -8.05 -32.96 -25.71
C GLU A 676 -9.20 -33.81 -26.27
N GLN A 677 -8.89 -34.96 -26.89
CA GLN A 677 -9.89 -35.91 -27.38
C GLN A 677 -10.75 -36.49 -26.25
N ALA A 678 -10.14 -36.82 -25.09
CA ALA A 678 -10.87 -37.38 -23.95
C ALA A 678 -11.90 -36.42 -23.36
N ILE A 679 -11.64 -35.10 -23.42
CA ILE A 679 -12.51 -34.04 -22.90
C ILE A 679 -13.29 -33.30 -24.00
N ALA A 680 -13.19 -33.75 -25.24
CA ALA A 680 -13.81 -33.10 -26.38
C ALA A 680 -15.33 -33.00 -26.19
N PHE A 681 -15.89 -31.88 -26.63
CA PHE A 681 -17.34 -31.68 -26.62
C PHE A 681 -18.00 -32.59 -27.66
N GLU A 682 -18.96 -33.41 -27.23
CA GLU A 682 -19.72 -34.30 -28.12
C GLU A 682 -20.92 -33.55 -28.73
N PRO A 683 -20.97 -33.31 -30.06
CA PRO A 683 -22.04 -32.54 -30.68
C PRO A 683 -23.44 -33.15 -30.54
N SER A 684 -23.53 -34.46 -30.29
CA SER A 684 -24.78 -35.19 -30.01
C SER A 684 -25.55 -34.62 -28.80
N LEU A 685 -24.85 -33.98 -27.86
CA LEU A 685 -25.44 -33.33 -26.69
C LEU A 685 -26.37 -32.17 -27.00
N ILE A 686 -26.28 -31.60 -28.20
CA ILE A 686 -27.18 -30.53 -28.67
C ILE A 686 -27.89 -30.96 -29.95
N ASN A 687 -27.23 -31.78 -30.76
CA ASN A 687 -27.78 -32.41 -31.95
C ASN A 687 -28.27 -33.83 -31.64
N THR A 688 -29.43 -33.92 -30.98
CA THR A 688 -29.97 -35.16 -30.39
C THR A 688 -30.16 -36.31 -31.39
N THR A 689 -30.22 -36.05 -32.69
CA THR A 689 -30.42 -37.10 -33.69
C THR A 689 -29.14 -37.66 -34.29
N LEU A 690 -27.97 -37.07 -33.98
CA LEU A 690 -26.67 -37.59 -34.44
C LEU A 690 -26.42 -39.02 -33.95
N GLU A 691 -26.99 -39.41 -32.80
CA GLU A 691 -26.91 -40.77 -32.29
C GLU A 691 -27.53 -41.82 -33.24
N TYR A 692 -28.46 -41.39 -34.12
CA TYR A 692 -29.07 -42.22 -35.16
C TYR A 692 -28.46 -41.98 -36.56
N GLY A 693 -27.34 -41.26 -36.64
CA GLY A 693 -26.64 -40.97 -37.90
C GLY A 693 -27.25 -39.87 -38.77
N ILE A 694 -28.22 -39.10 -38.26
CA ILE A 694 -28.90 -38.02 -39.01
C ILE A 694 -28.78 -36.70 -38.23
N SER A 695 -28.32 -35.63 -38.86
CA SER A 695 -28.28 -34.31 -38.22
C SER A 695 -29.67 -33.69 -38.08
N LEU A 696 -29.95 -33.02 -36.95
CA LEU A 696 -31.15 -32.20 -36.79
C LEU A 696 -31.30 -31.16 -37.91
N ALA A 697 -30.18 -30.68 -38.46
CA ALA A 697 -30.15 -29.72 -39.55
C ALA A 697 -30.82 -30.23 -40.83
N ASP A 698 -30.73 -31.54 -41.07
CA ASP A 698 -31.23 -32.19 -42.29
C ASP A 698 -32.72 -32.55 -42.17
N LEU A 699 -33.28 -32.46 -40.96
CA LEU A 699 -34.70 -32.74 -40.72
C LEU A 699 -35.59 -31.55 -41.07
N PRO A 700 -36.83 -31.79 -41.55
CA PRO A 700 -37.84 -30.74 -41.71
C PRO A 700 -38.10 -29.99 -40.40
N ALA A 701 -38.45 -28.70 -40.48
CA ALA A 701 -38.67 -27.84 -39.32
C ALA A 701 -39.68 -28.41 -38.29
N SER A 702 -40.73 -29.09 -38.75
CA SER A 702 -41.72 -29.73 -37.88
C SER A 702 -41.16 -30.90 -37.07
N ALA A 703 -40.27 -31.71 -37.65
CA ALA A 703 -39.58 -32.81 -36.98
C ALA A 703 -38.52 -32.26 -36.01
N ARG A 704 -37.72 -31.28 -36.45
CA ARG A 704 -36.74 -30.60 -35.60
C ARG A 704 -37.40 -30.01 -34.36
N LYS A 705 -38.53 -29.31 -34.50
CA LYS A 705 -39.28 -28.73 -33.37
C LYS A 705 -39.76 -29.77 -32.34
N LYS A 706 -40.07 -31.00 -32.77
CA LYS A 706 -40.47 -32.09 -31.85
C LYS A 706 -39.27 -32.74 -31.15
N LEU A 707 -38.13 -32.81 -31.84
CA LEU A 707 -36.94 -33.55 -31.40
C LEU A 707 -35.91 -32.67 -30.66
N THR A 708 -36.10 -31.34 -30.66
CA THR A 708 -35.21 -30.41 -29.96
C THR A 708 -35.78 -29.97 -28.62
N CYS A 709 -34.97 -30.02 -27.57
CA CYS A 709 -35.33 -29.51 -26.25
C CYS A 709 -35.32 -27.97 -26.19
N GLY A 710 -36.04 -27.41 -25.21
CA GLY A 710 -36.00 -25.98 -24.89
C GLY A 710 -34.59 -25.50 -24.49
N ASP A 711 -34.33 -24.20 -24.62
CA ASP A 711 -33.01 -23.62 -24.37
C ASP A 711 -32.48 -23.89 -22.96
N GLU A 712 -33.32 -23.66 -21.95
CA GLU A 712 -32.96 -23.88 -20.54
C GLU A 712 -32.62 -25.34 -20.25
N THR A 713 -33.43 -26.29 -20.73
CA THR A 713 -33.16 -27.73 -20.58
C THR A 713 -31.87 -28.14 -21.31
N THR A 714 -31.62 -27.57 -22.48
CA THR A 714 -30.40 -27.86 -23.25
C THR A 714 -29.16 -27.30 -22.53
N ALA A 715 -29.25 -26.08 -22.01
CA ALA A 715 -28.20 -25.46 -21.20
C ALA A 715 -27.89 -26.27 -19.94
N GLN A 716 -28.92 -26.68 -19.19
CA GLN A 716 -28.75 -27.53 -18.01
C GLN A 716 -28.09 -28.88 -18.34
N ARG A 717 -28.43 -29.49 -19.48
CA ARG A 717 -27.78 -30.72 -19.94
C ARG A 717 -26.30 -30.48 -20.26
N VAL A 718 -25.99 -29.40 -20.98
CA VAL A 718 -24.61 -28.99 -21.28
C VAL A 718 -23.80 -28.77 -19.99
N GLU A 719 -24.33 -28.01 -19.04
CA GLU A 719 -23.66 -27.73 -17.76
C GLU A 719 -23.39 -29.00 -16.92
N LYS A 720 -24.23 -30.03 -17.08
CA LYS A 720 -24.11 -31.29 -16.33
C LYS A 720 -23.19 -32.30 -17.00
N GLU A 721 -23.21 -32.39 -18.33
CA GLU A 721 -22.57 -33.48 -19.09
C GLU A 721 -21.27 -33.06 -19.78
N VAL A 722 -21.08 -31.77 -20.05
CA VAL A 722 -19.87 -31.24 -20.69
C VAL A 722 -18.86 -30.80 -19.65
N ILE A 723 -17.61 -31.21 -19.83
CA ILE A 723 -16.51 -30.85 -18.94
C ILE A 723 -15.85 -29.59 -19.45
N LYS A 724 -15.51 -28.71 -18.51
CA LYS A 724 -14.80 -27.46 -18.80
C LYS A 724 -13.43 -27.73 -19.41
N GLN A 725 -13.18 -27.17 -20.59
CA GLN A 725 -11.96 -27.36 -21.38
C GLN A 725 -10.83 -26.42 -20.90
N TRP A 726 -10.35 -26.62 -19.68
CA TRP A 726 -9.33 -25.77 -19.05
C TRP A 726 -7.95 -26.43 -18.90
N ILE A 727 -7.87 -27.77 -18.90
CA ILE A 727 -6.64 -28.48 -18.54
C ILE A 727 -5.55 -28.34 -19.61
N VAL A 728 -5.91 -28.44 -20.89
CA VAL A 728 -4.95 -28.27 -22.01
C VAL A 728 -4.31 -26.88 -22.00
N PRO A 729 -5.07 -25.76 -21.95
CA PRO A 729 -4.44 -24.45 -21.87
C PRO A 729 -3.64 -24.24 -20.58
N PHE A 730 -4.08 -24.83 -19.45
CA PHE A 730 -3.34 -24.79 -18.20
C PHE A 730 -1.98 -25.50 -18.31
N VAL A 731 -1.93 -26.72 -18.84
CA VAL A 731 -0.70 -27.48 -19.06
C VAL A 731 0.21 -26.78 -20.07
N GLY A 732 -0.37 -26.17 -21.12
CA GLY A 732 0.38 -25.36 -22.08
C GLY A 732 1.15 -24.22 -21.41
N ILE A 733 0.56 -23.52 -20.44
CA ILE A 733 1.25 -22.47 -19.68
C ILE A 733 2.43 -23.05 -18.89
N LEU A 734 2.24 -24.22 -18.28
CA LEU A 734 3.31 -24.90 -17.54
C LEU A 734 4.47 -25.36 -18.45
N GLN A 735 4.18 -25.61 -19.73
CA GLN A 735 5.18 -25.90 -20.78
C GLN A 735 5.85 -24.64 -21.35
N GLY A 736 5.49 -23.44 -20.87
CA GLY A 736 6.07 -22.17 -21.30
C GLY A 736 5.26 -21.40 -22.35
N ASN A 737 4.06 -21.85 -22.72
CA ASN A 737 3.18 -21.05 -23.57
C ASN A 737 2.75 -19.77 -22.82
N PRO A 738 2.61 -18.62 -23.51
CA PRO A 738 2.18 -17.39 -22.87
C PRO A 738 0.84 -17.53 -22.15
N GLY A 739 0.80 -17.14 -20.88
CA GLY A 739 -0.42 -17.09 -20.07
C GLY A 739 -0.11 -16.92 -18.60
N ALA A 740 -1.13 -16.58 -17.82
CA ALA A 740 -1.01 -16.30 -16.40
C ALA A 740 -1.97 -17.14 -15.57
N LEU A 741 -1.53 -17.51 -14.37
CA LEU A 741 -2.27 -18.32 -13.41
C LEU A 741 -2.48 -17.51 -12.14
N ARG A 742 -3.66 -17.61 -11.54
CA ARG A 742 -3.93 -16.98 -10.25
C ARG A 742 -4.96 -17.76 -9.47
N ILE A 743 -4.75 -17.95 -8.16
CA ILE A 743 -5.75 -18.57 -7.29
C ILE A 743 -6.20 -17.56 -6.25
N ARG A 744 -7.51 -17.29 -6.17
CA ARG A 744 -8.07 -16.40 -5.13
C ARG A 744 -9.45 -16.89 -4.72
N ASN A 745 -9.72 -16.93 -3.41
CA ASN A 745 -11.00 -17.37 -2.84
C ASN A 745 -11.46 -18.75 -3.37
N GLY A 746 -10.52 -19.69 -3.52
CA GLY A 746 -10.80 -21.05 -4.02
C GLY A 746 -11.12 -21.14 -5.52
N LEU A 747 -10.83 -20.09 -6.28
CA LEU A 747 -11.01 -20.05 -7.73
C LEU A 747 -9.65 -19.91 -8.42
N LEU A 748 -9.31 -20.85 -9.30
CA LEU A 748 -8.21 -20.70 -10.24
C LEU A 748 -8.68 -19.89 -11.45
N THR A 749 -7.92 -18.87 -11.79
CA THR A 749 -8.10 -18.03 -12.96
C THR A 749 -6.94 -18.31 -13.91
N VAL A 750 -7.25 -18.75 -15.13
CA VAL A 750 -6.30 -19.01 -16.20
C VAL A 750 -6.50 -17.92 -17.26
N THR A 751 -5.52 -17.04 -17.43
CA THR A 751 -5.55 -15.97 -18.42
C THR A 751 -4.68 -16.37 -19.61
N LEU A 752 -5.26 -16.33 -20.81
CA LEU A 752 -4.63 -16.77 -22.06
C LEU A 752 -4.61 -15.62 -23.07
N PRO A 753 -3.65 -15.60 -24.01
CA PRO A 753 -3.68 -14.68 -25.13
C PRO A 753 -4.89 -14.98 -26.03
N ASP A 754 -5.52 -13.93 -26.54
CA ASP A 754 -6.57 -14.00 -27.57
C ASP A 754 -6.18 -13.08 -28.73
N GLN A 755 -5.84 -13.68 -29.86
CA GLN A 755 -5.37 -12.95 -31.05
C GLN A 755 -6.51 -12.61 -32.03
N ARG A 756 -7.75 -12.99 -31.74
CA ARG A 756 -8.88 -12.88 -32.67
C ARG A 756 -9.07 -11.47 -33.22
N LEU A 757 -9.14 -10.47 -32.35
CA LEU A 757 -9.32 -9.07 -32.75
C LEU A 757 -8.09 -8.51 -33.47
N VAL A 758 -6.89 -8.97 -33.11
CA VAL A 758 -5.64 -8.61 -33.81
C VAL A 758 -5.63 -9.17 -35.23
N ARG A 759 -6.08 -10.42 -35.44
CA ARG A 759 -6.24 -11.02 -36.78
C ARG A 759 -7.24 -10.24 -37.62
N ILE A 760 -8.38 -9.83 -37.03
CA ILE A 760 -9.36 -8.98 -37.72
C ILE A 760 -8.73 -7.64 -38.13
N ALA A 761 -8.03 -6.96 -37.23
CA ALA A 761 -7.33 -5.71 -37.54
C ALA A 761 -6.29 -5.92 -38.67
N ARG A 762 -5.55 -7.04 -38.67
CA ARG A 762 -4.59 -7.37 -39.74
C ARG A 762 -5.27 -7.70 -41.06
N ALA A 763 -6.44 -8.30 -41.08
CA ALA A 763 -7.18 -8.62 -42.30
C ALA A 763 -7.85 -7.38 -42.93
N ALA A 764 -8.11 -6.33 -42.15
CA ALA A 764 -8.72 -5.09 -42.62
C ALA A 764 -7.85 -4.33 -43.64
N LYS A 765 -8.52 -3.59 -44.56
CA LYS A 765 -7.86 -2.65 -45.49
C LYS A 765 -7.08 -1.60 -44.71
N ALA A 766 -7.73 -0.98 -43.74
CA ALA A 766 -7.20 0.08 -42.90
C ALA A 766 -7.81 0.04 -41.50
N ASN A 767 -7.05 0.53 -40.51
CA ASN A 767 -7.46 0.62 -39.13
C ASN A 767 -7.18 2.04 -38.61
N ILE A 768 -8.18 2.61 -37.94
CA ILE A 768 -8.07 3.89 -37.23
C ILE A 768 -8.27 3.62 -35.75
N PHE A 769 -7.20 3.74 -34.97
CA PHE A 769 -7.20 3.53 -33.52
C PHE A 769 -7.40 4.87 -32.82
N LEU A 770 -8.48 5.00 -32.05
CA LEU A 770 -8.85 6.22 -31.35
C LEU A 770 -8.62 6.06 -29.86
N ASP A 771 -7.56 6.64 -29.31
CA ASP A 771 -7.36 6.69 -27.86
C ASP A 771 -6.37 7.80 -27.49
N ALA A 772 -6.83 8.76 -26.69
CA ALA A 772 -5.99 9.86 -26.21
C ALA A 772 -4.97 9.39 -25.16
N THR A 773 -5.26 8.28 -24.49
CA THR A 773 -4.53 7.77 -23.32
C THR A 773 -3.81 6.45 -23.59
N GLY A 774 -3.95 5.91 -24.80
CA GLY A 774 -3.29 4.69 -25.23
C GLY A 774 -1.82 4.92 -25.57
N ASP A 775 -0.98 3.95 -25.23
CA ASP A 775 0.46 4.00 -25.52
C ASP A 775 0.77 3.47 -26.94
N ARG A 776 1.58 4.21 -27.70
CA ARG A 776 1.93 3.87 -29.09
C ARG A 776 2.73 2.57 -29.19
N ALA A 777 3.74 2.41 -28.33
CA ALA A 777 4.60 1.24 -28.36
C ALA A 777 3.80 -0.01 -27.97
N GLU A 778 2.88 0.14 -27.02
CA GLU A 778 1.92 -0.90 -26.64
C GLU A 778 1.03 -1.30 -27.82
N LEU A 779 0.43 -0.36 -28.55
CA LEU A 779 -0.40 -0.68 -29.72
C LEU A 779 0.40 -1.41 -30.81
N ALA A 780 1.61 -0.93 -31.11
CA ALA A 780 2.48 -1.56 -32.10
C ALA A 780 2.85 -2.99 -31.70
N ALA A 781 3.20 -3.22 -30.42
CA ALA A 781 3.48 -4.53 -29.88
C ALA A 781 2.27 -5.47 -29.93
N LEU A 782 1.07 -4.98 -29.57
CA LEU A 782 -0.18 -5.75 -29.65
C LEU A 782 -0.50 -6.20 -31.08
N LEU A 783 -0.27 -5.33 -32.06
CA LEU A 783 -0.47 -5.64 -33.48
C LEU A 783 0.66 -6.49 -34.07
N GLY A 784 1.76 -6.68 -33.34
CA GLY A 784 2.98 -7.34 -33.80
C GLY A 784 3.61 -6.63 -35.01
N ILE A 785 3.64 -5.30 -34.98
CA ILE A 785 4.22 -4.44 -36.03
C ILE A 785 5.29 -3.51 -35.45
N SER A 786 6.14 -2.94 -36.30
CA SER A 786 7.07 -1.89 -35.87
C SER A 786 6.35 -0.56 -35.65
N THR A 787 6.91 0.30 -34.78
CA THR A 787 6.36 1.64 -34.53
C THR A 787 6.37 2.54 -35.77
N GLN A 788 7.22 2.25 -36.77
CA GLN A 788 7.28 2.95 -38.06
C GLN A 788 6.09 2.63 -38.96
N GLN A 789 5.53 1.42 -38.87
CA GLN A 789 4.34 1.01 -39.62
C GLN A 789 3.04 1.60 -39.03
N LEU A 790 3.11 2.14 -37.81
CA LEU A 790 2.00 2.80 -37.14
C LEU A 790 2.12 4.32 -37.34
N LEU A 791 1.27 4.87 -38.20
CA LEU A 791 1.20 6.31 -38.41
C LEU A 791 0.49 6.96 -37.22
N CYS A 792 1.20 7.79 -36.47
CA CYS A 792 0.63 8.51 -35.32
C CYS A 792 0.34 9.96 -35.68
N ILE A 793 -0.91 10.35 -35.50
CA ILE A 793 -1.40 11.72 -35.72
C ILE A 793 -2.07 12.24 -34.45
N ARG A 794 -2.11 13.56 -34.32
CA ARG A 794 -2.79 14.23 -33.20
C ARG A 794 -3.29 15.60 -33.63
N GLN A 795 -4.52 15.95 -33.25
CA GLN A 795 -4.98 17.33 -33.37
C GLN A 795 -4.16 18.23 -32.45
N GLU A 796 -3.83 19.45 -32.90
CA GLU A 796 -3.18 20.46 -32.07
C GLU A 796 -3.85 20.58 -30.69
N GLN A 797 -3.03 20.76 -29.64
CA GLN A 797 -3.54 20.78 -28.27
C GLN A 797 -4.53 21.93 -28.12
N PRO A 798 -5.79 21.64 -27.77
CA PRO A 798 -6.77 22.69 -27.64
C PRO A 798 -6.52 23.47 -26.35
N ASN A 799 -6.78 24.78 -26.36
CA ASN A 799 -6.66 25.61 -25.16
C ASN A 799 -7.63 25.10 -24.08
N THR A 800 -7.11 24.84 -22.87
CA THR A 800 -7.87 24.44 -21.69
C THR A 800 -7.53 25.31 -20.46
N ASP A 801 -7.13 26.56 -20.66
CA ASP A 801 -6.80 27.51 -19.58
C ASP A 801 -8.01 27.80 -18.68
N ASN A 802 -9.22 27.55 -19.18
CA ASN A 802 -10.48 27.66 -18.45
C ASN A 802 -10.76 26.48 -17.48
N LEU A 803 -9.91 25.45 -17.47
CA LEU A 803 -10.01 24.29 -16.58
C LEU A 803 -9.10 24.44 -15.36
N GLU A 804 -9.71 24.48 -14.18
CA GLU A 804 -9.02 24.44 -12.89
C GLU A 804 -9.08 23.01 -12.31
N LEU A 805 -7.91 22.44 -11.98
CA LEU A 805 -7.80 21.12 -11.36
C LEU A 805 -7.31 21.27 -9.93
N ILE A 806 -8.18 20.95 -8.97
CA ILE A 806 -7.93 21.02 -7.54
C ILE A 806 -7.75 19.60 -7.01
N GLN A 807 -6.56 19.27 -6.54
CA GLN A 807 -6.29 18.00 -5.88
C GLN A 807 -6.43 18.14 -4.37
N VAL A 808 -7.35 17.38 -3.79
CA VAL A 808 -7.63 17.36 -2.35
C VAL A 808 -6.80 16.25 -1.71
N ALA A 809 -5.73 16.66 -1.02
CA ALA A 809 -4.81 15.78 -0.31
C ALA A 809 -5.32 15.43 1.10
N SER A 810 -4.58 14.58 1.82
CA SER A 810 -4.79 14.14 3.21
C SER A 810 -5.92 13.11 3.41
N LEU A 811 -6.49 12.58 2.33
CA LEU A 811 -7.59 11.61 2.39
C LEU A 811 -7.13 10.15 2.17
N GLY A 812 -5.85 9.95 1.84
CA GLY A 812 -5.32 8.67 1.34
C GLY A 812 -5.73 8.42 -0.12
N ARG A 813 -5.40 7.26 -0.67
CA ARG A 813 -5.76 6.88 -2.06
C ARG A 813 -7.27 6.70 -2.30
N LEU A 814 -8.07 6.62 -1.24
CA LEU A 814 -9.53 6.42 -1.30
C LEU A 814 -9.99 5.27 -2.22
N GLY A 815 -9.28 4.12 -2.22
CA GLY A 815 -9.68 2.93 -2.99
C GLY A 815 -10.97 2.25 -2.49
N MET A 816 -11.28 1.05 -2.99
CA MET A 816 -12.52 0.30 -2.66
C MET A 816 -12.72 -0.07 -1.16
N ASN A 817 -11.67 0.08 -0.35
CA ASN A 817 -11.70 -0.17 1.10
C ASN A 817 -11.39 1.15 1.82
N ARG A 818 -12.43 1.80 2.34
CA ARG A 818 -12.35 3.07 3.08
C ARG A 818 -12.81 2.85 4.51
N GLY A 819 -12.15 3.48 5.48
CA GLY A 819 -12.62 3.52 6.87
C GLY A 819 -13.70 4.59 7.08
N ASN A 820 -14.48 4.48 8.17
CA ASN A 820 -15.57 5.43 8.47
C ASN A 820 -15.12 6.90 8.50
N SER A 821 -13.89 7.17 8.97
CA SER A 821 -13.35 8.53 8.97
C SER A 821 -13.09 9.07 7.57
N GLN A 822 -12.68 8.23 6.62
CA GLN A 822 -12.47 8.66 5.23
C GLN A 822 -13.82 8.93 4.55
N ILE A 823 -14.79 8.05 4.77
CA ILE A 823 -16.16 8.18 4.23
C ILE A 823 -16.76 9.53 4.69
N ARG A 824 -16.80 9.77 6.01
CA ARG A 824 -17.32 11.03 6.57
C ARG A 824 -16.63 12.28 6.02
N ARG A 825 -15.30 12.26 5.87
CA ARG A 825 -14.55 13.42 5.37
C ARG A 825 -14.83 13.67 3.89
N VAL A 826 -14.94 12.61 3.09
CA VAL A 826 -15.32 12.71 1.68
C VAL A 826 -16.74 13.26 1.55
N GLU A 827 -17.70 12.73 2.32
CA GLU A 827 -19.08 13.23 2.36
C GLU A 827 -19.12 14.71 2.70
N ALA A 828 -18.42 15.14 3.76
CA ALA A 828 -18.35 16.56 4.13
C ALA A 828 -17.81 17.46 3.00
N VAL A 829 -16.76 17.04 2.28
CA VAL A 829 -16.24 17.81 1.12
C VAL A 829 -17.27 17.88 0.01
N VAL A 830 -17.89 16.76 -0.34
CA VAL A 830 -18.92 16.68 -1.40
C VAL A 830 -20.11 17.56 -1.05
N ASP A 831 -20.65 17.43 0.16
CA ASP A 831 -21.78 18.20 0.66
C ASP A 831 -21.46 19.70 0.67
N HIS A 832 -20.24 20.07 1.08
CA HIS A 832 -19.84 21.48 1.06
C HIS A 832 -19.79 22.05 -0.36
N ILE A 833 -19.20 21.32 -1.31
CA ILE A 833 -19.12 21.75 -2.71
C ILE A 833 -20.54 21.88 -3.30
N GLN A 834 -21.40 20.89 -3.09
CA GLN A 834 -22.75 20.92 -3.65
C GLN A 834 -23.64 21.98 -2.99
N ASN A 835 -23.57 22.15 -1.67
CA ASN A 835 -24.45 23.10 -0.99
C ASN A 835 -23.98 24.56 -1.09
N ASN A 836 -22.68 24.82 -1.18
CA ASN A 836 -22.13 26.17 -1.06
C ASN A 836 -21.39 26.68 -2.32
N ILE A 837 -20.94 25.80 -3.21
CA ILE A 837 -20.11 26.17 -4.37
C ILE A 837 -20.89 25.97 -5.67
N ASP A 838 -21.28 24.73 -5.98
CA ASP A 838 -22.00 24.37 -7.20
C ASP A 838 -23.03 23.25 -6.93
N PRO A 839 -24.33 23.61 -6.77
CA PRO A 839 -25.41 22.64 -6.56
C PRO A 839 -25.59 21.60 -7.67
N LYS A 840 -24.99 21.82 -8.85
CA LYS A 840 -25.04 20.89 -9.99
C LYS A 840 -23.74 20.09 -10.14
N ALA A 841 -22.82 20.16 -9.17
CA ALA A 841 -21.57 19.41 -9.21
C ALA A 841 -21.84 17.91 -9.29
N ALA A 842 -21.27 17.26 -10.31
CA ALA A 842 -21.42 15.82 -10.52
C ALA A 842 -20.34 15.05 -9.74
N VAL A 843 -20.70 13.89 -9.19
CA VAL A 843 -19.80 13.08 -8.35
C VAL A 843 -19.50 11.75 -9.03
N ALA A 844 -18.23 11.38 -9.13
CA ALA A 844 -17.79 10.08 -9.60
C ALA A 844 -17.05 9.30 -8.51
N ASP A 845 -17.52 8.08 -8.24
CA ASP A 845 -16.94 7.20 -7.22
C ASP A 845 -16.99 5.71 -7.66
N PHE A 846 -16.46 4.79 -6.86
CA PHE A 846 -16.61 3.36 -7.10
C PHE A 846 -18.05 2.94 -6.87
N LYS A 847 -18.54 2.01 -7.70
CA LYS A 847 -19.90 1.44 -7.61
C LYS A 847 -20.33 1.05 -6.19
N LYS A 848 -19.41 0.54 -5.37
CA LYS A 848 -19.65 0.15 -3.97
C LYS A 848 -20.14 1.29 -3.09
N PHE A 849 -19.72 2.52 -3.36
CA PHE A 849 -20.08 3.71 -2.58
C PHE A 849 -21.21 4.52 -3.22
N GLY A 850 -21.76 4.07 -4.36
CA GLY A 850 -22.76 4.83 -5.11
C GLY A 850 -24.19 4.80 -4.53
N GLU A 851 -24.57 3.77 -3.77
CA GLU A 851 -25.92 3.63 -3.20
C GLU A 851 -26.22 4.67 -2.08
N PRO A 852 -25.33 4.92 -1.10
CA PRO A 852 -25.57 5.93 -0.05
C PRO A 852 -25.88 7.32 -0.57
N TYR A 853 -25.25 7.74 -1.67
CA TYR A 853 -25.49 9.05 -2.25
C TYR A 853 -26.88 9.17 -2.92
N GLN A 854 -27.45 8.06 -3.41
CA GLN A 854 -28.80 8.06 -3.98
C GLN A 854 -29.87 8.27 -2.89
N ASP A 855 -29.67 7.67 -1.70
CA ASP A 855 -30.56 7.85 -0.55
C ASP A 855 -30.48 9.27 0.05
N ALA A 856 -29.33 9.96 -0.13
CA ALA A 856 -29.14 11.36 0.24
C ALA A 856 -29.75 12.37 -0.76
N GLY A 857 -30.43 11.90 -1.81
CA GLY A 857 -31.04 12.76 -2.83
C GLY A 857 -30.07 13.29 -3.90
N ILE A 858 -28.85 12.75 -3.99
CA ILE A 858 -27.89 13.11 -5.04
C ILE A 858 -28.27 12.37 -6.32
N GLU A 859 -28.87 13.09 -7.27
CA GLU A 859 -29.39 12.53 -8.52
C GLU A 859 -28.30 11.93 -9.44
N THR A 860 -27.03 12.36 -9.30
CA THR A 860 -25.94 12.04 -10.25
C THR A 860 -24.67 11.50 -9.61
N VAL A 861 -24.75 10.29 -9.01
CA VAL A 861 -23.53 9.54 -8.67
C VAL A 861 -23.12 8.59 -9.79
N LEU A 862 -21.96 8.92 -10.34
CA LEU A 862 -21.30 8.28 -11.47
C LEU A 862 -20.34 7.21 -10.96
N LYS A 863 -20.08 6.20 -11.79
CA LYS A 863 -19.19 5.11 -11.44
C LYS A 863 -17.91 5.17 -12.26
N TRP A 864 -16.79 4.95 -11.57
CA TRP A 864 -15.51 4.69 -12.22
C TRP A 864 -15.65 3.56 -13.26
N TRP A 865 -15.00 3.75 -14.42
CA TRP A 865 -14.98 2.85 -15.59
C TRP A 865 -16.30 2.62 -16.33
N VAL A 866 -17.43 3.08 -15.81
CA VAL A 866 -18.74 2.98 -16.47
C VAL A 866 -19.13 4.34 -17.00
N GLU A 867 -19.56 5.26 -16.14
CA GLU A 867 -19.99 6.58 -16.57
C GLU A 867 -18.82 7.55 -16.76
N THR A 868 -17.68 7.36 -16.09
CA THR A 868 -16.46 8.17 -16.29
C THR A 868 -15.77 7.97 -17.65
N ARG A 869 -16.25 7.02 -18.46
CA ARG A 869 -15.77 6.70 -19.82
C ARG A 869 -16.96 6.56 -20.78
N GLY A 870 -16.71 6.67 -22.08
CA GLY A 870 -17.70 6.27 -23.10
C GLY A 870 -19.05 7.02 -23.16
N MET A 871 -19.31 8.04 -22.33
CA MET A 871 -20.61 8.74 -22.30
C MET A 871 -20.51 10.27 -22.31
N ASN A 872 -21.60 10.89 -22.76
CA ASN A 872 -21.72 12.34 -22.99
C ASN A 872 -22.58 13.06 -21.93
N ASP A 873 -22.98 12.36 -20.89
CA ASP A 873 -23.87 12.85 -19.81
C ASP A 873 -23.27 14.05 -19.02
N PHE A 874 -22.00 14.41 -19.25
CA PHE A 874 -21.26 15.48 -18.59
C PHE A 874 -21.21 16.81 -19.35
N GLU A 875 -21.83 16.88 -20.53
CA GLU A 875 -21.67 18.05 -21.42
C GLU A 875 -22.07 19.38 -20.78
N GLN A 876 -23.04 19.34 -19.84
CA GLN A 876 -23.56 20.52 -19.15
C GLN A 876 -22.97 20.71 -17.74
N VAL A 877 -22.10 19.80 -17.27
CA VAL A 877 -21.54 19.85 -15.92
C VAL A 877 -20.38 20.86 -15.89
N THR A 878 -20.39 21.80 -14.95
CA THR A 878 -19.31 22.79 -14.73
C THR A 878 -18.27 22.32 -13.71
N THR A 879 -18.72 21.60 -12.68
CA THR A 879 -17.88 21.08 -11.60
C THR A 879 -17.97 19.56 -11.51
N LEU A 880 -16.82 18.88 -11.53
CA LEU A 880 -16.74 17.41 -11.42
C LEU A 880 -15.89 17.01 -10.21
N ILE A 881 -16.45 16.15 -9.36
CA ILE A 881 -15.78 15.61 -8.17
C ILE A 881 -15.40 14.15 -8.45
N LEU A 882 -14.10 13.87 -8.58
CA LEU A 882 -13.53 12.55 -8.82
C LEU A 882 -12.98 11.98 -7.50
N ILE A 883 -13.60 10.91 -7.00
CA ILE A 883 -13.29 10.35 -5.68
C ILE A 883 -12.46 9.07 -5.82
N GLY A 884 -11.21 9.15 -5.36
CA GLY A 884 -10.27 8.05 -5.23
C GLY A 884 -9.51 7.67 -6.48
N THR A 885 -8.44 6.91 -6.28
CA THR A 885 -7.55 6.43 -7.35
C THR A 885 -8.15 5.21 -8.07
N PRO A 886 -8.51 5.28 -9.37
CA PRO A 886 -9.12 4.18 -10.12
C PRO A 886 -8.10 3.07 -10.45
N CYS A 887 -7.68 2.32 -9.43
CA CYS A 887 -6.81 1.17 -9.60
C CYS A 887 -7.64 -0.09 -9.82
N ARG A 888 -7.45 -0.75 -10.98
CA ARG A 888 -8.02 -2.07 -11.27
C ARG A 888 -7.40 -3.13 -10.36
N ASP A 889 -7.96 -4.35 -10.35
CA ASP A 889 -7.39 -5.46 -9.59
C ASP A 889 -5.95 -5.71 -10.07
N LEU A 890 -4.98 -5.55 -9.16
CA LEU A 890 -3.57 -5.66 -9.49
C LEU A 890 -3.20 -7.04 -10.05
N GLY A 891 -3.87 -8.10 -9.60
CA GLY A 891 -3.64 -9.45 -10.12
C GLY A 891 -4.14 -9.60 -11.57
N ALA A 892 -5.22 -8.92 -11.94
CA ALA A 892 -5.66 -8.87 -13.33
C ALA A 892 -4.68 -8.08 -14.21
N LEU A 893 -4.14 -6.95 -13.70
CA LEU A 893 -3.09 -6.19 -14.39
C LEU A 893 -1.79 -6.99 -14.54
N GLU A 894 -1.41 -7.77 -13.52
CA GLU A 894 -0.28 -8.70 -13.57
C GLU A 894 -0.51 -9.78 -14.65
N SER A 895 -1.67 -10.43 -14.67
CA SER A 895 -2.01 -11.40 -15.70
C SER A 895 -1.99 -10.82 -17.11
N GLU A 896 -2.50 -9.59 -17.28
CA GLU A 896 -2.45 -8.87 -18.54
C GLU A 896 -1.00 -8.57 -18.96
N PHE A 897 -0.16 -8.12 -18.02
CA PHE A 897 1.25 -7.87 -18.25
C PHE A 897 2.00 -9.14 -18.68
N ILE A 898 1.80 -10.26 -17.97
CA ILE A 898 2.41 -11.56 -18.30
C ILE A 898 2.02 -12.01 -19.70
N THR A 899 0.73 -11.97 -20.01
CA THR A 899 0.21 -12.46 -21.29
C THR A 899 0.72 -11.63 -22.47
N ARG A 900 0.99 -10.34 -22.25
CA ARG A 900 1.49 -9.42 -23.27
C ARG A 900 3.01 -9.46 -23.45
N THR A 901 3.75 -9.53 -22.34
CA THR A 901 5.22 -9.46 -22.35
C THR A 901 5.88 -10.83 -22.44
N GLY A 902 5.13 -11.91 -22.15
CA GLY A 902 5.64 -13.27 -22.04
C GLY A 902 6.45 -13.53 -20.77
N ARG A 903 6.51 -12.57 -19.82
CA ARG A 903 7.28 -12.72 -18.57
C ARG A 903 6.49 -12.30 -17.32
N ALA A 904 6.77 -12.95 -16.20
CA ALA A 904 6.30 -12.49 -14.89
C ALA A 904 7.03 -11.21 -14.44
N PRO A 905 6.35 -10.30 -13.73
CA PRO A 905 7.03 -9.19 -13.10
C PRO A 905 7.94 -9.69 -11.97
N SER A 906 9.04 -9.00 -11.76
CA SER A 906 9.97 -9.30 -10.66
C SER A 906 9.26 -9.18 -9.31
N THR A 907 9.54 -10.11 -8.40
CA THR A 907 8.91 -10.13 -7.08
C THR A 907 9.43 -8.98 -6.20
N GLY A 908 8.59 -8.54 -5.26
CA GLY A 908 8.93 -7.49 -4.30
C GLY A 908 8.28 -6.14 -4.58
N THR A 909 8.34 -5.28 -3.58
CA THR A 909 7.85 -3.90 -3.63
C THR A 909 8.92 -2.94 -3.14
N LEU A 910 8.86 -1.71 -3.61
CA LEU A 910 9.72 -0.63 -3.16
C LEU A 910 8.91 0.65 -2.97
N LYS A 911 9.40 1.54 -2.10
CA LYS A 911 8.79 2.84 -1.86
C LYS A 911 9.34 3.85 -2.87
N VAL A 912 8.45 4.38 -3.70
CA VAL A 912 8.77 5.40 -4.71
C VAL A 912 8.18 6.73 -4.27
N LYS A 913 8.94 7.82 -4.48
CA LYS A 913 8.44 9.19 -4.36
C LYS A 913 8.13 9.69 -5.77
N TYR A 914 6.87 10.05 -6.00
CA TYR A 914 6.45 10.64 -7.26
C TYR A 914 6.20 12.14 -7.07
N PRO A 915 6.98 13.01 -7.74
CA PRO A 915 6.73 14.44 -7.68
C PRO A 915 5.39 14.79 -8.33
N ILE A 916 4.77 15.87 -7.86
CA ILE A 916 3.58 16.46 -8.47
C ILE A 916 3.87 17.88 -8.93
N GLN A 917 3.25 18.28 -10.04
CA GLN A 917 3.32 19.64 -10.54
C GLN A 917 2.25 20.47 -9.82
N VAL A 918 2.65 21.44 -9.00
CA VAL A 918 1.71 22.26 -8.21
C VAL A 918 1.64 23.68 -8.78
N LYS A 919 0.43 24.21 -8.91
CA LYS A 919 0.14 25.62 -9.21
C LYS A 919 -0.11 26.39 -7.91
N GLY A 920 0.53 27.55 -7.76
CA GLY A 920 0.35 28.43 -6.61
C GLY A 920 1.18 28.04 -5.38
N VAL A 921 0.75 28.52 -4.21
CA VAL A 921 1.45 28.30 -2.93
C VAL A 921 1.09 26.92 -2.38
N ILE A 922 2.10 26.13 -2.06
CA ILE A 922 1.93 24.83 -1.42
C ILE A 922 1.63 25.05 0.07
N PRO A 923 0.58 24.44 0.65
CA PRO A 923 0.34 24.48 2.10
C PRO A 923 1.58 24.00 2.87
N GLU A 924 1.94 24.67 3.97
CA GLU A 924 3.23 24.48 4.68
C GLU A 924 3.50 23.03 5.16
N ASP A 925 2.45 22.23 5.29
CA ASP A 925 2.45 20.85 5.79
C ASP A 925 2.32 19.78 4.68
N ILE A 926 2.05 20.16 3.43
CA ILE A 926 1.94 19.22 2.31
C ILE A 926 3.23 19.21 1.49
N GLN A 927 3.79 18.02 1.25
CA GLN A 927 4.95 17.85 0.39
C GLN A 927 4.53 17.81 -1.09
N PRO A 928 5.31 18.38 -2.04
CA PRO A 928 5.02 18.35 -3.47
C PRO A 928 5.34 16.99 -4.11
N TYR A 929 5.14 15.91 -3.37
CA TYR A 929 5.29 14.54 -3.84
C TYR A 929 4.38 13.60 -3.05
N PHE A 930 4.00 12.49 -3.67
CA PHE A 930 3.36 11.37 -2.98
C PHE A 930 4.32 10.19 -2.86
N GLU A 931 4.39 9.62 -1.66
CA GLU A 931 5.15 8.39 -1.41
C GLU A 931 4.23 7.18 -1.55
N MET A 932 4.69 6.17 -2.29
CA MET A 932 3.88 5.02 -2.67
C MET A 932 4.69 3.73 -2.65
N GLU A 933 4.12 2.68 -2.05
CA GLU A 933 4.58 1.32 -2.31
C GLU A 933 4.15 0.92 -3.73
N ALA A 934 5.13 0.47 -4.52
CA ALA A 934 4.98 0.05 -5.91
C ALA A 934 5.78 -1.23 -6.16
N SER A 935 5.54 -1.90 -7.30
CA SER A 935 6.33 -3.07 -7.68
C SER A 935 7.82 -2.72 -7.84
N ALA A 936 8.68 -3.66 -7.50
CA ALA A 936 10.11 -3.55 -7.76
C ALA A 936 10.45 -3.63 -9.26
N ASP A 937 9.55 -4.20 -10.07
CA ASP A 937 9.67 -4.25 -11.51
C ASP A 937 9.26 -2.91 -12.14
N LEU A 938 10.22 -2.21 -12.74
CA LEU A 938 10.04 -0.89 -13.34
C LEU A 938 8.99 -0.89 -14.45
N GLU A 939 9.03 -1.89 -15.34
CA GLU A 939 8.11 -1.97 -16.48
C GLU A 939 6.68 -2.23 -16.04
N PHE A 940 6.49 -3.16 -15.09
CA PHE A 940 5.17 -3.44 -14.54
C PHE A 940 4.62 -2.27 -13.73
N ARG A 941 5.48 -1.60 -12.94
CA ARG A 941 5.12 -0.37 -12.21
C ARG A 941 4.66 0.72 -13.16
N ALA A 942 5.41 0.96 -14.23
CA ALA A 942 5.07 1.95 -15.25
C ALA A 942 3.77 1.58 -15.97
N PHE A 943 3.56 0.29 -16.28
CA PHE A 943 2.32 -0.22 -16.86
C PHE A 943 1.10 0.06 -15.98
N VAL A 944 1.15 -0.28 -14.68
CA VAL A 944 0.06 0.00 -13.73
C VAL A 944 -0.19 1.50 -13.62
N ARG A 945 0.87 2.31 -13.52
CA ARG A 945 0.78 3.77 -13.41
C ARG A 945 0.08 4.38 -14.63
N ARG A 946 0.46 3.96 -15.85
CA ARG A 946 -0.17 4.42 -17.10
C ARG A 946 -1.67 4.11 -17.13
N ARG A 947 -2.08 2.91 -16.72
CA ARG A 947 -3.51 2.52 -16.68
C ARG A 947 -4.33 3.41 -15.73
N ILE A 948 -3.80 3.70 -14.53
CA ILE A 948 -4.47 4.57 -13.57
C ILE A 948 -4.59 6.00 -14.11
N LEU A 949 -3.51 6.57 -14.62
CA LEU A 949 -3.52 7.92 -15.18
C LEU A 949 -4.45 8.03 -16.40
N ALA A 950 -4.48 7.01 -17.26
CA ALA A 950 -5.41 6.93 -18.38
C ALA A 950 -6.87 7.00 -17.93
N ASP A 951 -7.25 6.29 -16.87
CA ASP A 951 -8.62 6.34 -16.31
C ASP A 951 -8.95 7.75 -15.75
N ILE A 952 -7.99 8.42 -15.11
CA ILE A 952 -8.16 9.79 -14.57
C ILE A 952 -8.28 10.82 -15.69
N HIS A 953 -7.39 10.81 -16.67
CA HIS A 953 -7.42 11.72 -17.82
C HIS A 953 -8.73 11.60 -18.61
N GLN A 954 -9.23 10.37 -18.79
CA GLN A 954 -10.49 10.12 -19.46
C GLN A 954 -11.68 10.75 -18.71
N ALA A 955 -11.66 10.73 -17.38
CA ALA A 955 -12.68 11.34 -16.54
C ALA A 955 -12.61 12.87 -16.57
N ILE A 956 -11.41 13.46 -16.44
CA ILE A 956 -11.19 14.92 -16.54
C ILE A 956 -11.66 15.43 -17.90
N GLY A 957 -11.33 14.71 -18.97
CA GLY A 957 -11.71 15.01 -20.34
C GLY A 957 -13.21 15.12 -20.60
N ARG A 958 -14.06 14.61 -19.68
CA ARG A 958 -15.52 14.65 -19.82
C ARG A 958 -16.11 16.05 -19.73
N LEU A 959 -15.43 16.99 -19.05
CA LEU A 959 -15.85 18.40 -19.00
C LEU A 959 -15.68 19.14 -20.33
N ARG A 960 -14.84 18.60 -21.25
CA ARG A 960 -14.57 19.15 -22.59
C ARG A 960 -14.20 20.64 -22.57
N ALA A 961 -13.29 21.02 -21.69
CA ALA A 961 -12.93 22.42 -21.44
C ALA A 961 -12.70 23.27 -22.70
N HIS A 962 -12.02 22.71 -23.69
CA HIS A 962 -11.77 23.35 -24.97
C HIS A 962 -13.00 23.73 -25.80
N ARG A 963 -14.14 23.05 -25.60
CA ARG A 963 -15.41 23.40 -26.30
C ARG A 963 -16.17 24.51 -25.59
N ARG A 964 -15.75 24.88 -24.39
CA ARG A 964 -16.43 25.84 -23.50
C ARG A 964 -15.46 26.93 -23.03
N PRO A 965 -14.72 27.61 -23.94
CA PRO A 965 -13.66 28.54 -23.55
C PRO A 965 -14.17 29.74 -22.71
N GLY A 966 -15.46 30.08 -22.81
CA GLY A 966 -16.09 31.13 -22.01
C GLY A 966 -16.57 30.70 -20.62
N GLU A 967 -16.47 29.41 -20.28
CA GLU A 967 -16.94 28.88 -19.00
C GLU A 967 -15.76 28.46 -18.14
N LYS A 968 -15.79 28.84 -16.86
CA LYS A 968 -14.83 28.35 -15.86
C LYS A 968 -15.26 26.95 -15.42
N LEU A 969 -14.39 25.96 -15.62
CA LEU A 969 -14.64 24.57 -15.28
C LEU A 969 -13.71 24.12 -14.16
N ILE A 970 -14.21 23.30 -13.25
CA ILE A 970 -13.46 22.87 -12.07
C ILE A 970 -13.53 21.35 -11.92
N VAL A 971 -12.38 20.72 -11.69
CA VAL A 971 -12.31 19.32 -11.27
C VAL A 971 -11.71 19.25 -9.87
N TYR A 972 -12.43 18.62 -8.96
CA TYR A 972 -11.92 18.22 -7.65
C TYR A 972 -11.49 16.75 -7.71
N PHE A 973 -10.19 16.48 -7.61
CA PHE A 973 -9.68 15.11 -7.46
C PHE A 973 -9.39 14.83 -5.99
N LEU A 974 -10.24 14.01 -5.36
CA LEU A 974 -10.08 13.60 -3.96
C LEU A 974 -9.25 12.32 -3.92
N GLY A 975 -7.98 12.42 -3.54
CA GLY A 975 -7.13 11.25 -3.38
C GLY A 975 -5.64 11.55 -3.46
N ASP A 976 -4.87 10.84 -2.63
CA ASP A 976 -3.42 10.95 -2.58
C ASP A 976 -2.77 10.10 -3.68
N TYR A 977 -2.75 10.63 -4.91
CA TYR A 977 -2.12 9.99 -6.07
C TYR A 977 -1.39 11.02 -6.94
N PRO A 978 -0.17 10.73 -7.40
CA PRO A 978 0.63 11.67 -8.18
C PRO A 978 0.12 11.81 -9.61
N LEU A 979 -0.62 12.90 -9.86
CA LEU A 979 -1.07 13.29 -11.19
C LEU A 979 0.10 13.84 -12.01
N ASP A 980 0.08 13.56 -13.31
CA ASP A 980 1.05 13.98 -14.33
C ASP A 980 0.67 15.31 -15.00
N ILE A 981 -0.28 16.03 -14.41
CA ILE A 981 -0.78 17.34 -14.84
C ILE A 981 -0.70 18.34 -13.69
N PRO A 982 -0.50 19.64 -13.96
CA PRO A 982 -0.46 20.66 -12.92
C PRO A 982 -1.76 20.77 -12.12
N VAL A 983 -1.66 20.79 -10.78
CA VAL A 983 -2.80 20.87 -9.86
C VAL A 983 -2.68 22.02 -8.87
N THR A 984 -3.80 22.57 -8.42
CA THR A 984 -3.87 23.33 -7.17
C THR A 984 -4.04 22.32 -6.03
N LEU A 985 -3.07 22.24 -5.12
CA LEU A 985 -3.08 21.25 -4.04
C LEU A 985 -3.67 21.86 -2.76
N VAL A 986 -4.72 21.25 -2.21
CA VAL A 986 -5.43 21.74 -1.00
C VAL A 986 -5.68 20.60 -0.02
N ARG A 987 -5.87 20.90 1.28
CA ARG A 987 -6.36 19.91 2.24
C ARG A 987 -7.87 19.82 2.18
N ALA A 988 -8.41 18.68 2.59
CA ALA A 988 -9.85 18.53 2.77
C ALA A 988 -10.41 19.55 3.78
N SER A 989 -9.65 19.84 4.85
CA SER A 989 -9.97 20.83 5.89
C SER A 989 -9.98 22.27 5.38
N ASP A 990 -9.20 22.59 4.33
CA ASP A 990 -9.19 23.91 3.70
C ASP A 990 -10.46 24.17 2.87
N ILE A 991 -11.13 23.10 2.41
CA ILE A 991 -12.44 23.20 1.73
C ILE A 991 -13.55 23.35 2.79
N THR A 992 -13.56 22.48 3.79
CA THR A 992 -14.52 22.56 4.90
C THR A 992 -13.93 22.03 6.20
N ALA A 993 -14.14 22.77 7.29
CA ALA A 993 -13.72 22.38 8.63
C ALA A 993 -14.32 21.02 9.07
N GLU A 994 -15.48 20.63 8.52
CA GLU A 994 -16.10 19.34 8.82
C GLU A 994 -15.29 18.17 8.25
N ALA A 995 -14.55 18.39 7.16
CA ALA A 995 -13.67 17.40 6.57
C ALA A 995 -12.30 17.32 7.25
N ALA A 996 -12.10 18.05 8.35
CA ALA A 996 -10.89 17.93 9.16
C ALA A 996 -10.76 16.53 9.79
N ASP A 997 -9.54 16.03 9.83
CA ASP A 997 -9.20 14.83 10.58
C ASP A 997 -9.24 15.06 12.10
N LYS A 998 -8.98 14.02 12.89
CA LYS A 998 -9.10 14.11 14.36
C LYS A 998 -8.13 15.15 14.96
N THR A 999 -6.94 15.27 14.39
CA THR A 999 -5.91 16.21 14.86
C THR A 999 -6.29 17.62 14.42
N GLU A 1000 -6.60 17.80 13.14
CA GLU A 1000 -7.03 19.07 12.55
C GLU A 1000 -8.26 19.66 13.26
N ARG A 1001 -9.24 18.82 13.64
CA ARG A 1001 -10.42 19.27 14.40
C ARG A 1001 -10.07 19.83 15.77
N VAL A 1002 -9.08 19.24 16.44
CA VAL A 1002 -8.62 19.75 17.74
C VAL A 1002 -7.90 21.08 17.53
N GLU A 1003 -7.07 21.21 16.49
CA GLU A 1003 -6.40 22.46 16.15
C GLU A 1003 -7.39 23.58 15.81
N LEU A 1004 -8.41 23.29 15.00
CA LEU A 1004 -9.48 24.24 14.67
C LEU A 1004 -10.28 24.66 15.91
N ALA A 1005 -10.62 23.71 16.77
CA ALA A 1005 -11.31 24.01 18.04
C ALA A 1005 -10.45 24.88 18.96
N ILE A 1006 -9.14 24.61 19.03
CA ILE A 1006 -8.19 25.44 19.79
C ILE A 1006 -8.15 26.86 19.21
N LYS A 1007 -8.01 27.02 17.90
CA LYS A 1007 -7.99 28.34 17.23
C LYS A 1007 -9.27 29.13 17.52
N ALA A 1008 -10.44 28.52 17.30
CA ALA A 1008 -11.73 29.15 17.57
C ALA A 1008 -11.91 29.54 19.04
N ALA A 1009 -11.49 28.69 19.97
CA ALA A 1009 -11.54 28.99 21.40
C ALA A 1009 -10.57 30.12 21.79
N VAL A 1010 -9.40 30.20 21.16
CA VAL A 1010 -8.46 31.31 21.37
C VAL A 1010 -9.05 32.61 20.83
N GLU A 1011 -9.63 32.61 19.63
CA GLU A 1011 -10.30 33.77 19.04
C GLU A 1011 -11.47 34.25 19.91
N GLN A 1012 -12.28 33.34 20.44
CA GLN A 1012 -13.35 33.66 21.37
C GLN A 1012 -12.83 34.28 22.67
N LEU A 1013 -11.75 33.74 23.25
CA LEU A 1013 -11.13 34.30 24.45
C LEU A 1013 -10.54 35.68 24.17
N GLN A 1014 -9.94 35.88 23.00
CA GLN A 1014 -9.42 37.19 22.57
C GLN A 1014 -10.54 38.21 22.38
N ALA A 1015 -11.61 37.85 21.67
CA ALA A 1015 -12.78 38.71 21.45
C ALA A 1015 -13.44 39.14 22.78
N ASN A 1016 -13.41 38.25 23.78
CA ASN A 1016 -13.96 38.51 25.12
C ASN A 1016 -12.95 39.18 26.09
N GLY A 1017 -11.73 39.50 25.65
CA GLY A 1017 -10.69 40.09 26.51
C GLY A 1017 -10.25 39.18 27.67
N GLN A 1018 -10.44 37.86 27.54
CA GLN A 1018 -10.15 36.88 28.57
C GLN A 1018 -8.74 36.29 28.40
N LYS A 1019 -8.12 35.92 29.53
CA LYS A 1019 -6.77 35.37 29.53
C LYS A 1019 -6.74 34.00 28.83
N ILE A 1020 -5.95 33.93 27.75
CA ILE A 1020 -5.75 32.70 26.98
C ILE A 1020 -4.90 31.72 27.81
N THR A 1021 -5.55 30.73 28.42
CA THR A 1021 -4.88 29.66 29.18
C THR A 1021 -5.33 28.29 28.67
N THR A 1022 -4.49 27.27 28.82
CA THR A 1022 -4.86 25.88 28.45
C THR A 1022 -6.13 25.41 29.16
N THR A 1023 -6.40 25.92 30.35
CA THR A 1023 -7.60 25.60 31.14
C THR A 1023 -8.83 26.27 30.55
N ALA A 1024 -8.73 27.55 30.16
CA ALA A 1024 -9.83 28.27 29.52
C ALA A 1024 -10.20 27.66 28.15
N ILE A 1025 -9.19 27.30 27.35
CA ILE A 1025 -9.40 26.64 26.05
C ILE A 1025 -10.04 25.25 26.24
N ALA A 1026 -9.60 24.47 27.24
CA ALA A 1026 -10.21 23.19 27.56
C ALA A 1026 -11.70 23.32 27.94
N LEU A 1027 -12.06 24.37 28.67
CA LEU A 1027 -13.44 24.64 29.08
C LEU A 1027 -14.35 24.95 27.87
N ILE A 1028 -13.86 25.75 26.93
CA ILE A 1028 -14.61 26.15 25.72
C ILE A 1028 -14.74 24.99 24.74
N THR A 1029 -13.65 24.24 24.52
CA THR A 1029 -13.63 23.18 23.51
C THR A 1029 -14.19 21.84 24.00
N GLY A 1030 -14.36 21.65 25.32
CA GLY A 1030 -14.77 20.39 25.93
C GLY A 1030 -13.66 19.31 25.96
N TYR A 1031 -12.47 19.60 25.42
CA TYR A 1031 -11.32 18.70 25.50
C TYR A 1031 -10.58 18.82 26.83
N SER A 1032 -9.93 17.74 27.28
CA SER A 1032 -9.15 17.79 28.52
C SER A 1032 -7.92 18.69 28.38
N GLN A 1033 -7.53 19.35 29.46
CA GLN A 1033 -6.34 20.21 29.50
C GLN A 1033 -5.06 19.47 29.08
N GLN A 1034 -4.93 18.18 29.43
CA GLN A 1034 -3.81 17.33 28.99
C GLN A 1034 -3.80 17.04 27.49
N HIS A 1035 -4.96 17.08 26.83
CA HIS A 1035 -5.05 16.90 25.39
C HIS A 1035 -4.66 18.20 24.67
N ILE A 1036 -5.17 19.33 25.13
CA ILE A 1036 -4.82 20.68 24.64
C ILE A 1036 -3.31 20.95 24.78
N SER A 1037 -2.68 20.53 25.89
CA SER A 1037 -1.26 20.78 26.13
C SER A 1037 -0.30 20.08 25.15
N ARG A 1038 -0.77 19.08 24.41
CA ARG A 1038 0.00 18.42 23.33
C ARG A 1038 0.20 19.34 22.12
N PHE A 1039 -0.64 20.36 21.96
CA PHE A 1039 -0.59 21.37 20.89
C PHE A 1039 0.14 22.64 21.35
N ARG A 1040 1.17 22.49 22.21
CA ARG A 1040 1.88 23.62 22.83
C ARG A 1040 2.47 24.61 21.82
N ASP A 1041 2.96 24.11 20.70
CA ASP A 1041 3.59 24.97 19.68
C ASP A 1041 2.56 25.81 18.92
N LEU A 1042 1.39 25.24 18.62
CA LEU A 1042 0.24 25.98 18.08
C LEU A 1042 -0.22 27.07 19.07
N LEU A 1043 -0.31 26.73 20.36
CA LEU A 1043 -0.70 27.70 21.40
C LEU A 1043 0.29 28.85 21.53
N LYS A 1044 1.61 28.58 21.48
CA LYS A 1044 2.62 29.64 21.49
C LYS A 1044 2.46 30.58 20.31
N MET A 1045 2.32 30.04 19.10
CA MET A 1045 2.11 30.84 17.88
C MET A 1045 0.88 31.74 17.99
N LEU A 1046 -0.25 31.21 18.47
CA LEU A 1046 -1.50 31.97 18.59
C LEU A 1046 -1.45 33.05 19.69
N ILE A 1047 -0.62 32.86 20.72
CA ILE A 1047 -0.44 33.82 21.82
C ILE A 1047 0.59 34.91 21.47
N GLU A 1048 1.55 34.63 20.59
CA GLU A 1048 2.62 35.57 20.19
C GLU A 1048 2.20 36.57 19.08
N SER A 1049 1.01 36.42 18.49
CA SER A 1049 0.38 37.42 17.59
C SER A 1049 -0.08 38.66 18.39
N PRO A 1050 0.01 39.90 17.86
CA PRO A 1050 0.29 41.11 18.64
C PRO A 1050 -0.91 41.59 19.47
N ASN A 1051 -1.05 41.05 20.68
CA ASN A 1051 -1.77 41.70 21.77
C ASN A 1051 -0.82 41.84 22.96
N SER A 1052 0.00 42.88 22.90
CA SER A 1052 1.09 43.22 23.84
C SER A 1052 0.64 43.61 25.25
N GLN A 1053 -0.58 43.29 25.66
CA GLN A 1053 -1.14 43.71 26.95
C GLN A 1053 -1.39 42.57 27.95
N MET A 1054 -1.18 41.29 27.61
CA MET A 1054 -1.62 40.19 28.50
C MET A 1054 -0.57 39.14 28.92
N SER A 1055 0.71 39.32 28.63
CA SER A 1055 1.79 38.52 29.24
C SER A 1055 2.81 39.42 29.92
N LYS A 1056 2.98 39.23 31.23
CA LYS A 1056 3.89 39.97 32.14
C LYS A 1056 5.17 40.45 31.44
N THR A 1057 5.29 41.74 31.20
CA THR A 1057 6.54 42.41 30.87
C THR A 1057 7.47 42.28 32.07
N THR A 1058 8.52 41.48 31.92
CA THR A 1058 9.65 41.53 32.84
C THR A 1058 10.49 42.72 32.40
N GLN A 1059 10.46 43.83 33.15
CA GLN A 1059 11.37 44.97 32.91
C GLN A 1059 12.81 44.44 32.94
N LYS A 1060 13.54 44.58 31.81
CA LYS A 1060 14.92 44.13 31.66
C LYS A 1060 15.91 45.21 32.13
N PRO A 1061 17.05 44.84 32.73
CA PRO A 1061 17.97 45.78 33.39
C PRO A 1061 18.70 46.73 32.42
N GLN A 1062 18.94 47.96 32.88
CA GLN A 1062 19.53 49.10 32.17
C GLN A 1062 20.93 48.80 31.59
N GLU A 1063 21.66 47.87 32.20
CA GLU A 1063 23.00 47.40 31.82
C GLU A 1063 23.03 46.71 30.45
N ALA A 1064 21.94 46.05 30.04
CA ALA A 1064 21.88 45.33 28.77
C ALA A 1064 21.93 46.25 27.55
N GLN A 1065 21.51 47.52 27.68
CA GLN A 1065 21.63 48.50 26.59
C GLN A 1065 23.08 48.97 26.38
N TRP A 1066 23.87 49.04 27.45
CA TRP A 1066 25.30 49.36 27.35
C TRP A 1066 26.08 48.21 26.70
N LEU A 1067 25.74 46.95 27.04
CA LEU A 1067 26.37 45.77 26.43
C LEU A 1067 26.21 45.73 24.91
N VAL A 1068 25.01 46.11 24.45
CA VAL A 1068 24.63 46.17 23.03
C VAL A 1068 25.37 47.29 22.28
N ARG A 1069 25.48 48.47 22.89
CA ARG A 1069 25.94 49.69 22.19
C ARG A 1069 27.44 49.92 22.29
N GLU A 1070 28.06 49.55 23.40
CA GLU A 1070 29.46 49.91 23.71
C GLU A 1070 30.35 48.66 23.85
N TYR A 1071 29.91 47.66 24.63
CA TYR A 1071 30.76 46.52 24.96
C TYR A 1071 30.97 45.55 23.80
N LEU A 1072 29.90 45.11 23.11
CA LEU A 1072 30.04 44.17 21.99
C LEU A 1072 30.85 44.72 20.78
N PRO A 1073 30.76 46.02 20.44
CA PRO A 1073 31.68 46.64 19.49
C PRO A 1073 33.15 46.59 19.92
N LEU A 1074 33.45 46.79 21.20
CA LEU A 1074 34.81 46.62 21.73
C LEU A 1074 35.26 45.16 21.64
N VAL A 1075 34.42 44.21 22.02
CA VAL A 1075 34.69 42.77 21.91
C VAL A 1075 34.94 42.36 20.46
N ALA A 1076 34.24 42.94 19.49
CA ALA A 1076 34.46 42.70 18.07
C ALA A 1076 35.84 43.19 17.58
N SER A 1077 36.43 44.18 18.24
CA SER A 1077 37.75 44.73 17.91
C SER A 1077 38.92 43.92 18.49
N LEU A 1078 38.67 43.06 19.49
CA LEU A 1078 39.69 42.23 20.15
C LEU A 1078 40.27 41.14 19.23
N PRO A 1079 41.49 40.64 19.50
CA PRO A 1079 42.04 39.43 18.87
C PRO A 1079 41.13 38.21 19.08
N GLU A 1080 41.20 37.23 18.17
CA GLU A 1080 40.21 36.15 18.07
C GLU A 1080 40.07 35.32 19.36
N PHE A 1081 41.18 35.08 20.06
CA PHE A 1081 41.21 34.32 21.31
C PHE A 1081 40.62 35.09 22.50
N GLU A 1082 40.91 36.39 22.60
CA GLU A 1082 40.40 37.26 23.66
C GLU A 1082 38.91 37.57 23.47
N MET A 1083 38.49 37.81 22.22
CA MET A 1083 37.08 37.95 21.84
C MET A 1083 36.24 36.73 22.26
N LEU A 1084 36.78 35.52 22.08
CA LEU A 1084 36.14 34.28 22.50
C LEU A 1084 35.96 34.18 24.02
N GLN A 1085 36.96 34.61 24.79
CA GLN A 1085 36.88 34.62 26.25
C GLN A 1085 35.84 35.62 26.77
N GLU A 1086 35.77 36.81 26.18
CA GLU A 1086 34.79 37.84 26.55
C GLU A 1086 33.35 37.39 26.19
N LEU A 1087 33.13 36.78 25.03
CA LEU A 1087 31.81 36.25 24.65
C LEU A 1087 31.38 35.08 25.54
N ALA A 1088 32.31 34.19 25.90
CA ALA A 1088 32.04 33.10 26.84
C ALA A 1088 31.68 33.63 28.23
N THR A 1089 32.38 34.68 28.68
CA THR A 1089 32.10 35.37 29.94
C THR A 1089 30.72 35.99 29.91
N LEU A 1090 30.35 36.72 28.85
CA LEU A 1090 29.04 37.35 28.71
C LEU A 1090 27.90 36.32 28.69
N LEU A 1091 28.11 35.17 28.02
CA LEU A 1091 27.16 34.06 28.02
C LEU A 1091 27.00 33.42 29.41
N SER A 1092 28.09 33.30 30.17
CA SER A 1092 28.07 32.74 31.53
C SER A 1092 27.36 33.64 32.54
N VAL A 1093 27.55 34.96 32.41
CA VAL A 1093 26.99 35.96 33.34
C VAL A 1093 25.50 36.20 33.10
N TYR A 1094 25.09 36.36 31.84
CA TYR A 1094 23.71 36.73 31.51
C TYR A 1094 22.81 35.53 31.19
N GLY A 1095 23.40 34.36 30.95
CA GLY A 1095 22.69 33.16 30.53
C GLY A 1095 22.21 33.23 29.08
N ARG A 1096 21.92 32.06 28.50
CA ARG A 1096 21.66 31.90 27.07
C ARG A 1096 20.56 32.81 26.52
N SER A 1097 19.40 32.87 27.16
CA SER A 1097 18.25 33.63 26.65
C SER A 1097 18.44 35.15 26.68
N ASN A 1098 19.24 35.68 27.61
CA ASN A 1098 19.55 37.11 27.63
C ASN A 1098 20.70 37.43 26.68
N PHE A 1099 21.70 36.54 26.55
CA PHE A 1099 22.76 36.68 25.56
C PHE A 1099 22.21 36.71 24.13
N GLU A 1100 21.28 35.82 23.78
CA GLU A 1100 20.62 35.80 22.47
C GLU A 1100 19.95 37.15 22.18
N TRP A 1101 19.23 37.70 23.15
CA TRP A 1101 18.61 39.03 23.01
C TRP A 1101 19.64 40.17 22.90
N ILE A 1102 20.71 40.16 23.71
CA ILE A 1102 21.78 41.17 23.66
C ILE A 1102 22.48 41.12 22.29
N PHE A 1103 22.78 39.93 21.79
CA PHE A 1103 23.42 39.75 20.49
C PHE A 1103 22.50 40.22 19.36
N GLU A 1104 21.21 39.84 19.36
CA GLU A 1104 20.22 40.28 18.36
C GLU A 1104 19.98 41.80 18.36
N ALA A 1105 20.07 42.45 19.53
CA ALA A 1105 19.92 43.90 19.65
C ALA A 1105 21.17 44.70 19.20
N THR A 1106 22.30 44.02 18.99
CA THR A 1106 23.59 44.63 18.57
C THR A 1106 23.59 44.99 17.08
N SER A 1107 24.37 46.00 16.68
CA SER A 1107 24.42 46.43 15.27
C SER A 1107 24.87 45.29 14.34
N ALA A 1108 24.30 45.23 13.14
CA ALA A 1108 24.63 44.21 12.14
C ALA A 1108 26.12 44.21 11.77
N LEU A 1109 26.77 45.38 11.72
CA LEU A 1109 28.20 45.50 11.46
C LEU A 1109 29.05 44.81 12.54
N THR A 1110 28.71 45.03 13.80
CA THR A 1110 29.38 44.40 14.94
C THR A 1110 29.13 42.90 14.98
N GLN A 1111 27.90 42.44 14.71
CA GLN A 1111 27.58 41.02 14.60
C GLN A 1111 28.42 40.34 13.49
N ILE A 1112 28.52 40.97 12.32
CA ILE A 1112 29.30 40.45 11.19
C ILE A 1112 30.79 40.35 11.56
N ALA A 1113 31.35 41.37 12.21
CA ALA A 1113 32.75 41.37 12.63
C ALA A 1113 33.06 40.24 13.62
N ILE A 1114 32.19 40.03 14.61
CA ILE A 1114 32.29 38.92 15.57
C ILE A 1114 32.20 37.57 14.85
N LEU A 1115 31.21 37.39 13.97
CA LEU A 1115 31.00 36.15 13.23
C LEU A 1115 32.15 35.83 12.28
N ALA A 1116 32.70 36.83 11.58
CA ALA A 1116 33.84 36.64 10.68
C ALA A 1116 35.07 36.12 11.44
N LYS A 1117 35.38 36.72 12.59
CA LYS A 1117 36.47 36.27 13.46
C LYS A 1117 36.23 34.89 14.05
N LEU A 1118 34.99 34.57 14.44
CA LEU A 1118 34.60 33.22 14.90
C LEU A 1118 34.76 32.14 13.82
N VAL A 1119 34.56 32.49 12.55
CA VAL A 1119 34.77 31.55 11.44
C VAL A 1119 36.26 31.26 11.25
N LEU A 1120 37.12 32.27 11.44
CA LEU A 1120 38.59 32.13 11.31
C LEU A 1120 39.22 31.28 12.42
N THR A 1121 38.54 31.06 13.54
CA THR A 1121 39.00 30.19 14.63
C THR A 1121 38.59 28.72 14.47
N LEU A 1122 37.85 28.38 13.40
CA LEU A 1122 37.40 27.01 13.16
C LEU A 1122 38.49 26.14 12.51
N PRO A 1123 38.60 24.85 12.90
CA PRO A 1123 39.45 23.89 12.20
C PRO A 1123 39.07 23.76 10.72
N MET A 1124 40.07 23.50 9.87
CA MET A 1124 39.88 23.40 8.40
C MET A 1124 38.80 22.42 7.96
N ASP A 1125 38.59 21.31 8.69
CA ASP A 1125 37.54 20.35 8.36
C ASP A 1125 36.12 20.88 8.66
N SER A 1126 35.98 21.77 9.65
CA SER A 1126 34.73 22.48 9.94
C SER A 1126 34.44 23.56 8.89
N LEU A 1127 35.48 24.25 8.40
CA LEU A 1127 35.38 25.19 7.27
C LEU A 1127 35.01 24.49 5.95
N ARG A 1128 35.53 23.28 5.69
CA ARG A 1128 35.14 22.43 4.55
C ARG A 1128 33.67 22.01 4.62
N GLN A 1129 33.16 21.71 5.81
CA GLN A 1129 31.73 21.42 6.00
C GLN A 1129 30.84 22.65 5.79
N LEU A 1130 31.30 23.86 6.14
CA LEU A 1130 30.58 25.12 5.90
C LEU A 1130 30.58 25.52 4.41
N THR A 1131 31.70 25.35 3.70
CA THR A 1131 31.81 25.62 2.24
C THR A 1131 30.99 24.63 1.41
N SER A 1132 30.93 23.36 1.79
CA SER A 1132 30.03 22.37 1.16
C SER A 1132 28.53 22.70 1.33
N ALA A 1133 28.18 23.57 2.28
CA ALA A 1133 26.81 24.05 2.47
C ALA A 1133 26.50 25.31 1.63
N THR A 1134 27.50 26.09 1.23
CA THR A 1134 27.35 27.35 0.47
C THR A 1134 27.49 27.15 -1.05
N VAL A 1135 28.27 26.18 -1.51
CA VAL A 1135 28.41 25.87 -2.96
C VAL A 1135 27.10 25.31 -3.57
N LEU A 1136 26.18 24.80 -2.75
CA LEU A 1136 24.83 24.41 -3.20
C LEU A 1136 23.83 25.58 -3.30
N GLY A 1137 24.20 26.78 -2.86
CA GLY A 1137 23.33 27.97 -2.87
C GLY A 1137 23.64 29.01 -3.94
N LEU A 1138 24.81 28.94 -4.61
CA LEU A 1138 25.25 29.96 -5.57
C LEU A 1138 24.97 29.62 -7.05
N ASN A 1139 24.56 28.38 -7.37
CA ASN A 1139 24.17 28.01 -8.74
C ASN A 1139 22.73 28.42 -9.13
N VAL A 1140 22.08 29.31 -8.37
CA VAL A 1140 20.73 29.83 -8.66
C VAL A 1140 20.75 31.30 -9.10
N PHE A 1141 21.92 31.95 -9.18
CA PHE A 1141 22.07 33.30 -9.72
C PHE A 1141 23.21 33.41 -10.73
N SER A 1142 23.10 32.70 -11.86
CA SER A 1142 23.80 33.06 -13.10
C SER A 1142 23.04 32.57 -14.34
N SER A 1143 21.91 33.21 -14.62
CA SER A 1143 21.31 33.18 -15.96
C SER A 1143 20.75 34.57 -16.29
N THR A 1144 21.66 35.53 -16.41
CA THR A 1144 21.39 36.80 -17.11
C THR A 1144 22.49 37.02 -18.14
N SER A 1145 22.06 36.92 -19.40
CA SER A 1145 22.64 37.53 -20.60
C SER A 1145 24.15 37.39 -20.84
N SER A 1146 24.54 36.41 -21.66
CA SER A 1146 25.72 36.53 -22.51
C SER A 1146 25.29 36.85 -23.94
N VAL A 1147 25.55 38.11 -24.33
CA VAL A 1147 25.53 38.59 -25.71
C VAL A 1147 26.72 37.95 -26.44
N PRO A 1148 26.58 37.48 -27.69
CA PRO A 1148 27.71 36.98 -28.44
C PRO A 1148 28.53 38.16 -28.98
N SER A 1149 29.76 38.32 -28.51
CA SER A 1149 30.77 39.16 -29.17
C SER A 1149 31.60 38.31 -30.12
N GLU A 1150 31.45 38.59 -31.40
CA GLU A 1150 32.42 38.25 -32.44
C GLU A 1150 33.83 38.70 -32.02
N SER A 1151 34.82 37.85 -32.22
CA SER A 1151 36.15 38.32 -32.64
C SER A 1151 36.74 37.30 -33.61
N THR A 1152 36.84 37.79 -34.84
CA THR A 1152 37.65 37.31 -35.95
C THR A 1152 39.07 36.97 -35.52
N THR A 1153 39.65 35.88 -36.04
CA THR A 1153 40.73 35.96 -37.05
C THR A 1153 41.25 34.57 -37.44
N THR A 1154 41.37 34.41 -38.77
CA THR A 1154 41.95 33.32 -39.58
C THR A 1154 41.12 32.08 -39.87
#